data_AF-S7PB29-F1
#
_entry.id   AF-S7PB29-F1
#
_cell.length_a   1.000
_cell.length_b   1.000
_cell.length_c   1.000
_cell.angle_alpha   90.00
_cell.angle_beta   90.00
_cell.angle_gamma   90.00
#
_symmetry.space_group_name_H-M   'P 1'
#
loop_
_entity.id
_entity.type
_entity.pdbx_description
1 polymer ?
#
loop_
_entity_poly.entity_id
_entity_poly.type
_entity_poly.pdbx_seq_one_letter_code
_entity_poly.pdbx_strand_id
1 'polypeptide(L)'
;MGVNAVHWFRKGLRLHDNPALKECIRGADTIRCVYILDPWFAGSSNVGINRWRFLLQCLEDLDSNLRKLNSRLFVIRGQPADVFPRLFKEWNITKLSIEYDSEPFGKERDAAIKKLATEAGVEVIVQISHTLYDLDKIIELNGGQPPLTYKRFQTLISKMEPLEIPVETITSEVIEKCTTPLSDDHDEKYGVPSLEELGFDTDGLPSAVWPGGETEALTRLERHLERKAWVANFERPRMNANSLLASPTGLSPYLRFGCLSCRLFYFKLTDLYKKVKKNSSPPLSLYGQLLWREFFYTAATNNPRFDKMEGNPICVQIPWDKNPEALAKWAEGRTGFPWIDAIMTQLRQEGWIHHLARHAVACFVTRGDLWISWEEGMKFFHCYCPVGFGRRTDPNGDYIRRYLPVLRGFPAKYIYDPWNAPESIQKVAKCLIGINYPKPMVNHAEASRLNIERMKQIYQQLSRYRGLGLLASVPSNPNGNGGLMGYSPGENIPGCSSSGSTLNTFCITGRKIRRLKGWVLLEDETYVEEIANILQQLGANETAVASILERCPEAIVCSPTAVNSQRELWQSVCKNEEELVKLIEQFPESFFTVKDQENRKLNVQFFQELGLKNVVISRFLTTAPSIFHNPVEKNKQVIRILQESYLNLGSSETNMKVWLLKLLSQNPFILLNSSAAIKETLEFLQEQGFTDSEILQLLSQLKGFLFQLGLRSIQNSISFSKNAFKCTDHDLKQLVLKCPALLYYSVPILEERIQGLLKEGISIAQIRETPMVLELTPQIVQYRIRKLNSLGYRVKDGHLASLNGTKKEFEANFGKIQAKKGRPLFNPVAPLHVDE
;
A
#
# COMPACT_ATOMS: atom_id res chain seq x y z
N MET A 1 34.93 13.74 -48.15
CA MET A 1 34.04 14.79 -47.58
C MET A 1 34.16 14.69 -46.07
N GLY A 2 34.01 15.79 -45.33
CA GLY A 2 33.99 15.75 -43.86
C GLY A 2 32.72 15.10 -43.33
N VAL A 3 32.82 14.45 -42.17
CA VAL A 3 31.74 13.75 -41.48
C VAL A 3 31.07 14.72 -40.51
N ASN A 4 29.92 15.26 -40.91
CA ASN A 4 29.17 16.23 -40.11
C ASN A 4 28.05 15.51 -39.33
N ALA A 5 28.03 15.72 -38.01
CA ALA A 5 27.16 15.01 -37.09
C ALA A 5 26.18 15.95 -36.37
N VAL A 6 24.99 15.42 -36.07
CA VAL A 6 23.98 16.05 -35.23
C VAL A 6 23.59 15.11 -34.09
N HIS A 7 23.57 15.60 -32.86
CA HIS A 7 22.90 14.92 -31.75
C HIS A 7 21.62 15.65 -31.39
N TRP A 8 20.48 14.96 -31.47
CA TRP A 8 19.17 15.56 -31.21
C TRP A 8 18.67 15.20 -29.81
N PHE A 9 18.64 16.21 -28.95
CA PHE A 9 18.07 16.17 -27.61
C PHE A 9 16.53 16.28 -27.65
N ARG A 10 15.84 15.50 -26.81
CA ARG A 10 14.36 15.50 -26.64
C ARG A 10 14.02 15.23 -25.18
N LYS A 11 14.42 14.03 -24.75
CA LYS A 11 14.80 13.65 -23.39
C LYS A 11 16.33 13.77 -23.32
N GLY A 12 17.01 12.98 -22.50
CA GLY A 12 18.45 12.87 -22.57
C GLY A 12 19.23 14.14 -22.28
N LEU A 13 18.63 15.12 -21.59
CA LEU A 13 19.18 16.48 -21.40
C LEU A 13 20.37 16.50 -20.42
N ARG A 14 21.46 15.82 -20.79
CA ARG A 14 22.69 15.57 -20.02
C ARG A 14 23.86 15.22 -20.94
N LEU A 15 25.09 15.42 -20.45
CA LEU A 15 26.33 14.96 -21.07
C LEU A 15 26.90 13.69 -20.39
N HIS A 16 26.52 13.39 -19.15
CA HIS A 16 26.84 12.08 -18.54
C HIS A 16 25.96 10.95 -19.08
N ASP A 17 26.51 9.75 -19.24
CA ASP A 17 25.77 8.57 -19.70
C ASP A 17 24.87 8.83 -20.93
N ASN A 18 25.46 9.44 -21.96
CA ASN A 18 24.80 9.71 -23.24
C ASN A 18 25.50 8.90 -24.35
N PRO A 19 25.20 7.59 -24.49
CA PRO A 19 25.82 6.72 -25.48
C PRO A 19 25.52 7.14 -26.92
N ALA A 20 24.33 7.72 -27.17
CA ALA A 20 23.98 8.25 -28.49
C ALA A 20 24.93 9.39 -28.91
N LEU A 21 25.18 10.36 -28.02
CA LEU A 21 26.14 11.45 -28.27
C LEU A 21 27.58 10.94 -28.40
N LYS A 22 28.01 10.03 -27.51
CA LYS A 22 29.37 9.47 -27.53
C LYS A 22 29.68 8.72 -28.83
N GLU A 23 28.72 7.96 -29.35
CA GLU A 23 28.85 7.26 -30.64
C GLU A 23 28.76 8.23 -31.83
N CYS A 24 27.96 9.30 -31.73
CA CYS A 24 27.86 10.31 -32.78
C CYS A 24 29.17 11.08 -33.01
N ILE A 25 29.86 11.44 -31.91
CA ILE A 25 31.16 12.14 -31.93
C ILE A 25 32.25 11.25 -32.53
N ARG A 26 32.21 9.91 -32.34
CA ARG A 26 33.23 8.98 -32.85
C ARG A 26 33.38 9.12 -34.38
N GLY A 27 34.54 9.60 -34.82
CA GLY A 27 34.84 9.81 -36.24
C GLY A 27 33.93 10.86 -36.91
N ALA A 28 33.50 11.89 -36.19
CA ALA A 28 32.91 13.09 -36.77
C ALA A 28 33.94 14.24 -36.79
N ASP A 29 33.99 14.99 -37.90
CA ASP A 29 34.80 16.22 -38.01
C ASP A 29 34.08 17.43 -37.41
N THR A 30 32.74 17.45 -37.51
CA THR A 30 31.90 18.44 -36.84
C THR A 30 30.74 17.79 -36.09
N ILE A 31 30.34 18.38 -34.96
CA ILE A 31 29.17 18.01 -34.16
C ILE A 31 28.31 19.25 -33.89
N ARG A 32 26.98 19.11 -33.98
CA ARG A 32 26.02 20.09 -33.48
C ARG A 32 24.99 19.42 -32.56
N CYS A 33 24.89 19.93 -31.35
CA CYS A 33 23.90 19.53 -30.36
C CYS A 33 22.62 20.33 -30.59
N VAL A 34 21.54 19.69 -31.06
CA VAL A 34 20.27 20.37 -31.37
C VAL A 34 19.17 20.01 -30.38
N TYR A 35 18.34 21.00 -30.02
CA TYR A 35 17.03 20.78 -29.42
C TYR A 35 15.98 21.43 -30.33
N ILE A 36 14.97 20.65 -30.75
CA ILE A 36 13.89 21.17 -31.60
C ILE A 36 12.72 21.52 -30.69
N LEU A 37 12.45 22.83 -30.57
CA LEU A 37 11.41 23.40 -29.73
C LEU A 37 10.25 23.84 -30.63
N ASP A 38 9.06 23.28 -30.43
CA ASP A 38 7.86 23.75 -31.11
C ASP A 38 7.20 24.88 -30.30
N PRO A 39 7.25 26.14 -30.75
CA PRO A 39 6.65 27.26 -30.04
C PRO A 39 5.12 27.21 -30.07
N TRP A 40 4.50 26.57 -31.07
CA TRP A 40 3.03 26.47 -31.15
C TRP A 40 2.46 25.66 -29.99
N PHE A 41 3.24 24.70 -29.46
CA PHE A 41 2.90 23.92 -28.27
C PHE A 41 2.85 24.78 -26.99
N ALA A 42 3.54 25.92 -26.91
CA ALA A 42 3.55 26.77 -25.72
C ALA A 42 2.17 27.42 -25.46
N GLY A 43 1.54 27.98 -26.49
CA GLY A 43 0.23 28.61 -26.40
C GLY A 43 -0.98 27.69 -26.56
N SER A 44 -0.83 26.50 -27.16
CA SER A 44 -1.96 25.62 -27.53
C SER A 44 -2.10 24.32 -26.74
N SER A 45 -1.15 23.98 -25.86
CA SER A 45 -1.14 22.69 -25.15
C SER A 45 -1.36 22.82 -23.63
N ASN A 46 -1.78 21.72 -22.99
CA ASN A 46 -1.97 21.63 -21.52
C ASN A 46 -0.65 21.63 -20.70
N VAL A 47 0.41 22.28 -21.19
CA VAL A 47 1.74 22.30 -20.54
C VAL A 47 1.91 23.61 -19.76
N GLY A 48 1.55 23.59 -18.47
CA GLY A 48 1.66 24.76 -17.60
C GLY A 48 3.10 25.25 -17.36
N ILE A 49 3.24 26.56 -17.14
CA ILE A 49 4.49 27.33 -17.05
C ILE A 49 5.64 26.68 -16.28
N ASN A 50 5.36 25.98 -15.16
CA ASN A 50 6.40 25.30 -14.37
C ASN A 50 7.15 24.19 -15.16
N ARG A 51 6.51 23.56 -16.16
CA ARG A 51 7.16 22.58 -17.04
C ARG A 51 8.02 23.27 -18.12
N TRP A 52 7.56 24.39 -18.66
CA TRP A 52 8.34 25.19 -19.61
C TRP A 52 9.57 25.79 -18.94
N ARG A 53 9.41 26.42 -17.77
CA ARG A 53 10.52 26.93 -16.97
C ARG A 53 11.57 25.86 -16.64
N PHE A 54 11.14 24.67 -16.22
CA PHE A 54 12.05 23.56 -15.97
C PHE A 54 12.79 23.13 -17.25
N LEU A 55 12.08 23.04 -18.39
CA LEU A 55 12.70 22.71 -19.68
C LEU A 55 13.74 23.75 -20.11
N LEU A 56 13.40 25.05 -20.09
CA LEU A 56 14.32 26.12 -20.49
C LEU A 56 15.59 26.11 -19.63
N GLN A 57 15.44 25.96 -18.31
CA GLN A 57 16.59 25.80 -17.39
C GLN A 57 17.43 24.55 -17.68
N CYS A 58 16.83 23.46 -18.18
CA CYS A 58 17.60 22.31 -18.67
C CYS A 58 18.36 22.60 -19.98
N LEU A 59 17.83 23.47 -20.85
CA LEU A 59 18.50 23.86 -22.09
C LEU A 59 19.61 24.91 -21.83
N GLU A 60 19.39 25.84 -20.89
CA GLU A 60 20.38 26.80 -20.39
C GLU A 60 21.59 26.08 -19.75
N ASP A 61 21.34 25.12 -18.86
CA ASP A 61 22.39 24.32 -18.21
C ASP A 61 23.15 23.46 -19.23
N LEU A 62 22.44 22.91 -20.23
CA LEU A 62 23.04 22.13 -21.31
C LEU A 62 23.90 23.00 -22.24
N ASP A 63 23.46 24.21 -22.61
CA ASP A 63 24.29 25.18 -23.34
C ASP A 63 25.50 25.62 -22.51
N SER A 64 25.32 25.89 -21.22
CA SER A 64 26.41 26.22 -20.29
C SER A 64 27.44 25.09 -20.18
N ASN A 65 26.99 23.84 -20.15
CA ASN A 65 27.87 22.67 -20.13
C ASN A 65 28.55 22.41 -21.49
N LEU A 66 27.90 22.71 -22.62
CA LEU A 66 28.50 22.66 -23.95
C LEU A 66 29.51 23.80 -24.19
N ARG A 67 29.27 25.02 -23.68
CA ARG A 67 30.21 26.15 -23.73
C ARG A 67 31.56 25.80 -23.08
N LYS A 68 31.57 25.01 -21.99
CA LYS A 68 32.78 24.50 -21.32
C LYS A 68 33.60 23.52 -22.19
N LEU A 69 33.00 23.01 -23.27
CA LEU A 69 33.59 22.08 -24.23
C LEU A 69 33.82 22.73 -25.61
N ASN A 70 33.86 24.07 -25.68
CA ASN A 70 33.96 24.86 -26.92
C ASN A 70 32.84 24.54 -27.94
N SER A 71 31.66 24.17 -27.45
CA SER A 71 30.46 23.85 -28.22
C SER A 71 29.28 24.73 -27.77
N ARG A 72 28.12 24.57 -28.41
CA ARG A 72 26.87 25.27 -28.11
C ARG A 72 25.67 24.35 -28.29
N LEU A 73 24.59 24.63 -27.56
CA LEU A 73 23.27 24.11 -27.89
C LEU A 73 22.66 24.94 -29.02
N PHE A 74 22.05 24.26 -29.99
CA PHE A 74 21.28 24.85 -31.07
C PHE A 74 19.79 24.63 -30.80
N VAL A 75 19.08 25.64 -30.27
CA VAL A 75 17.62 25.57 -30.08
C VAL A 75 16.92 26.03 -31.35
N ILE A 76 16.20 25.11 -32.01
CA ILE A 76 15.64 25.34 -33.34
C ILE A 76 14.12 25.33 -33.26
N ARG A 77 13.49 26.43 -33.69
CA ARG A 77 12.05 26.66 -33.61
C ARG A 77 11.32 25.96 -34.77
N GLY A 78 10.38 25.04 -34.48
CA GLY A 78 9.54 24.37 -35.49
C GLY A 78 9.29 22.87 -35.24
N GLN A 79 8.69 22.17 -36.21
CA GLN A 79 8.48 20.71 -36.15
C GLN A 79 9.71 19.93 -36.63
N PRO A 80 10.06 18.79 -36.01
CA PRO A 80 11.18 17.95 -36.47
C PRO A 80 11.10 17.53 -37.94
N ALA A 81 9.90 17.23 -38.45
CA ALA A 81 9.71 16.76 -39.83
C ALA A 81 10.04 17.83 -40.88
N ASP A 82 9.77 19.11 -40.59
CA ASP A 82 10.07 20.24 -41.48
C ASP A 82 11.52 20.72 -41.30
N VAL A 83 12.02 20.67 -40.06
CA VAL A 83 13.35 21.14 -39.68
C VAL A 83 14.46 20.22 -40.22
N PHE A 84 14.35 18.91 -40.05
CA PHE A 84 15.46 18.00 -40.40
C PHE A 84 15.88 18.01 -41.88
N PRO A 85 14.97 17.95 -42.87
CA PRO A 85 15.33 18.04 -44.29
C PRO A 85 16.09 19.33 -44.65
N ARG A 86 15.77 20.46 -43.99
CA ARG A 86 16.52 21.71 -44.13
C ARG A 86 17.93 21.55 -43.54
N LEU A 87 18.06 21.10 -42.29
CA LEU A 87 19.35 20.97 -41.61
C LEU A 87 20.30 19.99 -42.31
N PHE A 88 19.79 18.86 -42.79
CA PHE A 88 20.61 17.87 -43.51
C PHE A 88 21.28 18.48 -44.73
N LYS A 89 20.55 19.31 -45.49
CA LYS A 89 21.06 20.02 -46.66
C LYS A 89 21.94 21.22 -46.30
N GLU A 90 21.50 22.05 -45.36
CA GLU A 90 22.17 23.31 -44.99
C GLU A 90 23.54 23.07 -44.33
N TRP A 91 23.63 22.05 -43.46
CA TRP A 91 24.86 21.72 -42.72
C TRP A 91 25.61 20.52 -43.31
N ASN A 92 25.16 19.99 -44.46
CA ASN A 92 25.69 18.79 -45.13
C ASN A 92 25.91 17.63 -44.14
N ILE A 93 24.87 17.26 -43.40
CA ILE A 93 24.92 16.24 -42.33
C ILE A 93 25.05 14.84 -42.93
N THR A 94 25.85 13.99 -42.28
CA THR A 94 26.00 12.57 -42.63
C THR A 94 25.67 11.64 -41.46
N LYS A 95 25.66 12.13 -40.22
CA LYS A 95 25.22 11.39 -39.02
C LYS A 95 24.18 12.15 -38.21
N LEU A 96 23.12 11.46 -37.78
CA LEU A 96 22.16 11.90 -36.76
C LEU A 96 22.15 10.89 -35.62
N SER A 97 22.10 11.35 -34.36
CA SER A 97 21.94 10.47 -33.19
C SER A 97 20.83 10.91 -32.24
N ILE A 98 20.18 9.93 -31.61
CA ILE A 98 19.10 10.11 -30.63
C ILE A 98 19.13 9.08 -29.48
N GLU A 99 18.73 9.52 -28.29
CA GLU A 99 18.31 8.62 -27.20
C GLU A 99 16.95 7.98 -27.57
N TYR A 100 16.84 6.65 -27.49
CA TYR A 100 15.63 5.89 -27.86
C TYR A 100 14.40 6.35 -27.06
N ASP A 101 13.31 6.62 -27.77
CA ASP A 101 12.05 7.04 -27.19
C ASP A 101 10.99 5.93 -27.29
N SER A 102 10.74 5.25 -26.16
CA SER A 102 9.76 4.16 -26.07
C SER A 102 8.31 4.64 -25.88
N GLU A 103 8.03 5.93 -25.71
CA GLU A 103 6.64 6.42 -25.69
C GLU A 103 6.07 6.29 -27.14
N PRO A 104 4.86 5.73 -27.39
CA PRO A 104 4.42 5.37 -28.75
C PRO A 104 4.48 6.50 -29.80
N PHE A 105 4.07 7.72 -29.43
CA PHE A 105 4.21 8.91 -30.29
C PHE A 105 5.68 9.25 -30.60
N GLY A 106 6.59 8.97 -29.65
CA GLY A 106 8.03 9.08 -29.86
C GLY A 106 8.54 8.07 -30.88
N LYS A 107 8.13 6.80 -30.80
CA LYS A 107 8.45 5.76 -31.80
C LYS A 107 7.99 6.17 -33.21
N GLU A 108 6.75 6.66 -33.34
CA GLU A 108 6.16 7.07 -34.63
C GLU A 108 6.89 8.26 -35.26
N ARG A 109 7.11 9.33 -34.47
CA ARG A 109 7.94 10.49 -34.85
C ARG A 109 9.33 10.05 -35.30
N ASP A 110 10.00 9.19 -34.52
CA ASP A 110 11.37 8.77 -34.79
C ASP A 110 11.50 7.88 -36.02
N ALA A 111 10.48 7.05 -36.31
CA ALA A 111 10.40 6.30 -37.56
C ALA A 111 10.27 7.23 -38.79
N ALA A 112 9.45 8.29 -38.69
CA ALA A 112 9.34 9.29 -39.75
C ALA A 112 10.66 10.06 -39.97
N ILE A 113 11.34 10.51 -38.91
CA ILE A 113 12.65 11.16 -39.03
C ILE A 113 13.72 10.19 -39.58
N LYS A 114 13.70 8.91 -39.17
CA LYS A 114 14.62 7.91 -39.72
C LYS A 114 14.41 7.69 -41.23
N LYS A 115 13.16 7.75 -41.72
CA LYS A 115 12.87 7.72 -43.17
C LYS A 115 13.45 8.93 -43.88
N LEU A 116 13.18 10.15 -43.41
CA LEU A 116 13.72 11.40 -43.98
C LEU A 116 15.26 11.43 -43.98
N ALA A 117 15.89 10.93 -42.91
CA ALA A 117 17.34 10.77 -42.83
C ALA A 117 17.88 9.78 -43.87
N THR A 118 17.23 8.61 -44.03
CA THR A 118 17.60 7.61 -45.06
C THR A 118 17.47 8.20 -46.46
N GLU A 119 16.40 8.96 -46.73
CA GLU A 119 16.17 9.64 -48.02
C GLU A 119 17.21 10.74 -48.31
N ALA A 120 17.82 11.32 -47.26
CA ALA A 120 18.90 12.30 -47.35
C ALA A 120 20.32 11.69 -47.31
N GLY A 121 20.46 10.36 -47.19
CA GLY A 121 21.76 9.68 -47.07
C GLY A 121 22.42 9.82 -45.68
N VAL A 122 21.65 10.14 -44.65
CA VAL A 122 22.12 10.36 -43.26
C VAL A 122 22.01 9.08 -42.44
N GLU A 123 23.12 8.64 -41.84
CA GLU A 123 23.15 7.54 -40.86
C GLU A 123 22.40 7.93 -39.58
N VAL A 124 21.56 7.03 -39.05
CA VAL A 124 20.78 7.27 -37.82
C VAL A 124 21.17 6.32 -36.70
N ILE A 125 21.92 6.85 -35.74
CA ILE A 125 22.38 6.17 -34.53
C ILE A 125 21.30 6.29 -33.44
N VAL A 126 20.88 5.17 -32.86
CA VAL A 126 19.88 5.13 -31.79
C VAL A 126 20.43 4.31 -30.63
N GLN A 127 20.40 4.84 -29.40
CA GLN A 127 20.93 4.15 -28.21
C GLN A 127 19.95 4.23 -27.02
N ILE A 128 19.94 3.18 -26.18
CA ILE A 128 19.03 3.07 -25.03
C ILE A 128 19.70 3.54 -23.74
N SER A 129 19.32 4.73 -23.27
CA SER A 129 19.78 5.27 -21.97
C SER A 129 18.72 6.03 -21.17
N HIS A 130 17.51 6.25 -21.72
CA HIS A 130 16.37 6.76 -20.93
C HIS A 130 15.78 5.68 -20.01
N THR A 131 16.01 4.39 -20.28
CA THR A 131 15.59 3.25 -19.45
C THR A 131 16.79 2.47 -18.93
N LEU A 132 16.59 1.69 -17.86
CA LEU A 132 17.58 0.74 -17.36
C LEU A 132 17.74 -0.42 -18.34
N TYR A 133 16.61 -0.95 -18.82
CA TYR A 133 16.56 -2.13 -19.67
C TYR A 133 16.13 -1.76 -21.10
N ASP A 134 16.52 -2.63 -22.03
CA ASP A 134 15.80 -2.84 -23.27
C ASP A 134 14.40 -3.40 -22.93
N LEU A 135 13.36 -2.64 -23.29
CA LEU A 135 11.97 -2.95 -22.96
C LEU A 135 11.38 -4.01 -23.88
N ASP A 136 11.85 -4.06 -25.13
CA ASP A 136 11.30 -4.94 -26.14
C ASP A 136 11.80 -6.38 -25.87
N LYS A 137 13.04 -6.55 -25.38
CA LYS A 137 13.52 -7.81 -24.76
C LYS A 137 12.69 -8.28 -23.56
N ILE A 138 12.17 -7.38 -22.71
CA ILE A 138 11.28 -7.75 -21.58
C ILE A 138 9.94 -8.30 -22.09
N ILE A 139 9.47 -7.77 -23.22
CA ILE A 139 8.23 -8.19 -23.88
C ILE A 139 8.42 -9.55 -24.56
N GLU A 140 9.54 -9.77 -25.25
CA GLU A 140 9.95 -11.07 -25.81
C GLU A 140 10.01 -12.16 -24.74
N LEU A 141 10.74 -11.93 -23.63
CA LEU A 141 10.84 -12.85 -22.48
C LEU A 141 9.49 -13.15 -21.80
N ASN A 142 8.45 -12.37 -22.11
CA ASN A 142 7.09 -12.57 -21.63
C ASN A 142 6.11 -13.08 -22.71
N GLY A 143 6.61 -13.55 -23.86
CA GLY A 143 5.81 -14.12 -24.94
C GLY A 143 5.22 -13.08 -25.90
N GLY A 144 5.96 -12.00 -26.19
CA GLY A 144 5.53 -10.95 -27.10
C GLY A 144 4.45 -10.01 -26.54
N GLN A 145 4.23 -10.03 -25.22
CA GLN A 145 3.21 -9.20 -24.54
C GLN A 145 3.80 -8.53 -23.29
N PRO A 146 3.47 -7.26 -22.99
CA PRO A 146 4.01 -6.59 -21.81
C PRO A 146 3.48 -7.20 -20.50
N PRO A 147 4.32 -7.31 -19.45
CA PRO A 147 3.89 -7.88 -18.17
C PRO A 147 2.94 -6.94 -17.45
N LEU A 148 1.64 -7.25 -17.44
CA LEU A 148 0.59 -6.40 -16.84
C LEU A 148 0.54 -6.42 -15.30
N THR A 149 1.46 -7.13 -14.62
CA THR A 149 1.59 -7.08 -13.15
C THR A 149 3.03 -6.86 -12.72
N TYR A 150 3.21 -6.00 -11.72
CA TYR A 150 4.54 -5.65 -11.22
C TYR A 150 5.32 -6.86 -10.68
N LYS A 151 4.64 -7.84 -10.06
CA LYS A 151 5.29 -9.10 -9.63
C LYS A 151 5.85 -9.90 -10.82
N ARG A 152 5.11 -10.01 -11.93
CA ARG A 152 5.58 -10.70 -13.15
C ARG A 152 6.75 -9.94 -13.77
N PHE A 153 6.68 -8.62 -13.86
CA PHE A 153 7.79 -7.76 -14.29
C PHE A 153 9.06 -8.01 -13.45
N GLN A 154 8.94 -8.02 -12.11
CA GLN A 154 10.07 -8.34 -11.22
C GLN A 154 10.66 -9.74 -11.46
N THR A 155 9.84 -10.74 -11.80
CA THR A 155 10.30 -12.12 -12.14
C THR A 155 10.95 -12.22 -13.52
N LEU A 156 10.70 -11.27 -14.43
CA LEU A 156 11.35 -11.20 -15.74
C LEU A 156 12.73 -10.55 -15.63
N ILE A 157 12.81 -9.34 -15.04
CA ILE A 157 14.09 -8.63 -14.87
C ILE A 157 15.10 -9.40 -14.00
N SER A 158 14.63 -10.26 -13.08
CA SER A 158 15.50 -11.14 -12.28
C SER A 158 16.11 -12.31 -13.07
N LYS A 159 15.76 -12.46 -14.36
CA LYS A 159 16.33 -13.43 -15.30
C LYS A 159 17.12 -12.77 -16.44
N MET A 160 17.14 -11.44 -16.51
CA MET A 160 17.87 -10.71 -17.53
C MET A 160 19.36 -10.66 -17.22
N GLU A 161 20.14 -10.34 -18.24
CA GLU A 161 21.57 -10.05 -18.14
C GLU A 161 21.84 -8.86 -17.18
N PRO A 162 23.04 -8.77 -16.59
CA PRO A 162 23.44 -7.61 -15.81
C PRO A 162 23.29 -6.32 -16.63
N LEU A 163 22.80 -5.26 -15.98
CA LEU A 163 22.75 -3.92 -16.59
C LEU A 163 24.14 -3.49 -17.06
N GLU A 164 24.25 -3.00 -18.28
CA GLU A 164 25.48 -2.40 -18.79
C GLU A 164 25.79 -1.10 -18.04
N ILE A 165 27.07 -0.87 -17.78
CA ILE A 165 27.58 0.24 -16.96
C ILE A 165 27.29 1.59 -17.66
N PRO A 166 26.96 2.69 -16.94
CA PRO A 166 26.72 3.99 -17.55
C PRO A 166 27.98 4.47 -18.29
N VAL A 167 27.82 5.03 -19.50
CA VAL A 167 28.99 5.49 -20.26
C VAL A 167 29.59 6.76 -19.65
N GLU A 168 30.90 6.89 -19.76
CA GLU A 168 31.64 8.07 -19.28
C GLU A 168 31.09 9.34 -19.92
N THR A 169 31.04 10.41 -19.12
CA THR A 169 30.66 11.76 -19.55
C THR A 169 31.50 12.24 -20.72
N ILE A 170 30.91 12.99 -21.64
CA ILE A 170 31.65 13.65 -22.72
C ILE A 170 32.61 14.69 -22.13
N THR A 171 33.91 14.52 -22.37
CA THR A 171 34.97 15.47 -22.03
C THR A 171 35.56 16.08 -23.29
N SER A 172 36.40 17.12 -23.15
CA SER A 172 37.19 17.67 -24.26
C SER A 172 38.09 16.63 -24.93
N GLU A 173 38.52 15.60 -24.18
CA GLU A 173 39.31 14.47 -24.68
C GLU A 173 38.48 13.49 -25.53
N VAL A 174 37.17 13.37 -25.27
CA VAL A 174 36.23 12.57 -26.09
C VAL A 174 35.87 13.31 -27.38
N ILE A 175 35.88 14.64 -27.35
CA ILE A 175 35.63 15.50 -28.52
C ILE A 175 36.88 15.58 -29.42
N GLU A 176 38.07 15.76 -28.83
CA GLU A 176 39.41 15.75 -29.43
C GLU A 176 39.57 16.59 -30.72
N LYS A 177 39.17 16.01 -31.87
CA LYS A 177 39.32 16.57 -33.23
C LYS A 177 38.00 17.12 -33.78
N CYS A 178 36.87 16.75 -33.17
CA CYS A 178 35.54 17.14 -33.60
C CYS A 178 35.25 18.59 -33.18
N THR A 179 34.79 19.42 -34.10
CA THR A 179 34.54 20.85 -33.83
C THR A 179 33.05 21.19 -33.87
N THR A 180 32.65 22.29 -33.22
CA THR A 180 31.31 22.87 -33.40
C THR A 180 31.46 24.17 -34.19
N PRO A 181 31.01 24.24 -35.46
CA PRO A 181 31.04 25.49 -36.21
C PRO A 181 29.98 26.46 -35.69
N LEU A 182 30.43 27.63 -35.24
CA LEU A 182 29.61 28.70 -34.65
C LEU A 182 29.68 29.96 -35.51
N SER A 183 28.71 30.85 -35.31
CA SER A 183 28.67 32.21 -35.85
C SER A 183 28.39 33.21 -34.72
N ASP A 184 28.78 34.48 -34.91
CA ASP A 184 28.59 35.52 -33.88
C ASP A 184 27.11 35.78 -33.57
N ASP A 185 26.22 35.51 -34.53
CA ASP A 185 24.76 35.60 -34.42
C ASP A 185 24.08 34.32 -33.87
N HIS A 186 24.85 33.39 -33.28
CA HIS A 186 24.31 32.14 -32.73
C HIS A 186 23.19 32.38 -31.71
N ASP A 187 23.35 33.35 -30.80
CA ASP A 187 22.37 33.58 -29.73
C ASP A 187 21.06 34.18 -30.26
N GLU A 188 21.09 34.93 -31.38
CA GLU A 188 19.89 35.43 -32.06
C GLU A 188 19.12 34.32 -32.80
N LYS A 189 19.84 33.37 -33.44
CA LYS A 189 19.26 32.31 -34.27
C LYS A 189 18.87 31.05 -33.50
N TYR A 190 19.66 30.70 -32.49
CA TYR A 190 19.70 29.38 -31.87
C TYR A 190 19.79 29.42 -30.33
N GLY A 191 19.73 30.60 -29.72
CA GLY A 191 19.69 30.78 -28.27
C GLY A 191 18.47 30.13 -27.62
N VAL A 192 18.59 29.80 -26.33
CA VAL A 192 17.46 29.31 -25.53
C VAL A 192 16.48 30.46 -25.32
N PRO A 193 15.20 30.35 -25.75
CA PRO A 193 14.24 31.43 -25.60
C PRO A 193 13.87 31.65 -24.13
N SER A 194 13.54 32.88 -23.75
CA SER A 194 12.98 33.18 -22.43
C SER A 194 11.52 32.68 -22.28
N LEU A 195 10.95 32.79 -21.08
CA LEU A 195 9.52 32.50 -20.87
C LEU A 195 8.62 33.54 -21.55
N GLU A 196 9.05 34.80 -21.51
CA GLU A 196 8.41 35.96 -22.12
C GLU A 196 8.41 35.85 -23.66
N GLU A 197 9.50 35.36 -24.26
CA GLU A 197 9.57 35.02 -25.70
C GLU A 197 8.57 33.93 -26.11
N LEU A 198 8.24 33.00 -25.20
CA LEU A 198 7.22 31.97 -25.41
C LEU A 198 5.80 32.47 -25.07
N GLY A 199 5.63 33.75 -24.72
CA GLY A 199 4.35 34.37 -24.41
C GLY A 199 3.80 34.06 -23.02
N PHE A 200 4.64 33.59 -22.08
CA PHE A 200 4.25 33.44 -20.69
C PHE A 200 4.39 34.74 -19.91
N ASP A 201 3.34 35.07 -19.15
CA ASP A 201 3.41 36.05 -18.07
C ASP A 201 4.30 35.51 -16.94
N THR A 202 5.31 36.29 -16.54
CA THR A 202 6.25 35.99 -15.46
C THR A 202 6.13 36.94 -14.28
N ASP A 203 5.21 37.91 -14.30
CA ASP A 203 5.03 38.85 -13.20
C ASP A 203 4.59 38.13 -11.91
N GLY A 204 5.31 38.42 -10.82
CA GLY A 204 5.10 37.76 -9.52
C GLY A 204 5.46 36.26 -9.47
N LEU A 205 6.07 35.67 -10.52
CA LEU A 205 6.44 34.26 -10.55
C LEU A 205 7.59 33.98 -9.54
N PRO A 206 7.36 33.20 -8.46
CA PRO A 206 8.38 32.98 -7.44
C PRO A 206 9.49 32.05 -7.96
N SER A 207 10.70 32.16 -7.37
CA SER A 207 11.86 31.33 -7.70
C SER A 207 11.55 29.83 -7.72
N ALA A 208 12.17 29.10 -8.65
CA ALA A 208 11.85 27.71 -8.94
C ALA A 208 12.26 26.77 -7.79
N VAL A 209 11.27 26.13 -7.16
CA VAL A 209 11.47 25.09 -6.13
C VAL A 209 12.23 23.86 -6.69
N TRP A 210 12.11 23.65 -8.00
CA TRP A 210 12.86 22.68 -8.78
C TRP A 210 13.52 23.42 -9.95
N PRO A 211 14.78 23.86 -9.81
CA PRO A 211 15.56 24.33 -10.95
C PRO A 211 15.76 23.19 -11.96
N GLY A 212 15.77 23.52 -13.25
CA GLY A 212 16.20 22.58 -14.30
C GLY A 212 17.71 22.32 -14.29
N GLY A 213 18.16 21.43 -15.18
CA GLY A 213 19.58 21.16 -15.44
C GLY A 213 20.09 19.79 -14.98
N GLU A 214 21.15 19.35 -15.64
CA GLU A 214 22.04 18.24 -15.25
C GLU A 214 22.87 18.60 -14.00
N THR A 215 23.36 19.85 -13.92
CA THR A 215 24.22 20.31 -12.81
C THR A 215 23.49 20.23 -11.46
N GLU A 216 22.25 20.70 -11.37
CA GLU A 216 21.41 20.55 -10.18
C GLU A 216 21.01 19.07 -9.97
N ALA A 217 20.77 18.31 -11.03
CA ALA A 217 20.44 16.88 -10.92
C ALA A 217 21.55 16.05 -10.25
N LEU A 218 22.81 16.27 -10.64
CA LEU A 218 23.99 15.66 -10.05
C LEU A 218 24.21 16.16 -8.62
N THR A 219 24.06 17.47 -8.38
CA THR A 219 24.15 18.06 -7.03
C THR A 219 23.09 17.46 -6.08
N ARG A 220 21.86 17.22 -6.55
CA ARG A 220 20.81 16.55 -5.76
C ARG A 220 21.05 15.05 -5.60
N LEU A 221 21.68 14.38 -6.58
CA LEU A 221 22.07 12.97 -6.46
C LEU A 221 23.08 12.78 -5.32
N GLU A 222 24.10 13.62 -5.23
CA GLU A 222 25.10 13.54 -4.15
C GLU A 222 24.45 13.76 -2.78
N ARG A 223 23.71 14.86 -2.61
CA ARG A 223 22.92 15.13 -1.38
C ARG A 223 21.92 14.02 -1.02
N HIS A 224 21.43 13.26 -2.00
CA HIS A 224 20.57 12.09 -1.78
C HIS A 224 21.35 10.90 -1.21
N LEU A 225 22.53 10.61 -1.77
CA LEU A 225 23.41 9.53 -1.35
C LEU A 225 24.08 9.82 0.01
N GLU A 226 24.36 11.09 0.32
CA GLU A 226 24.93 11.54 1.60
C GLU A 226 24.01 11.38 2.81
N ARG A 227 22.71 11.09 2.61
CA ARG A 227 21.66 11.18 3.65
C ARG A 227 21.75 10.04 4.69
N LYS A 228 22.77 10.12 5.57
CA LYS A 228 23.27 9.08 6.50
C LYS A 228 22.19 8.21 7.19
N ALA A 229 21.07 8.79 7.61
CA ALA A 229 19.98 8.05 8.25
C ALA A 229 19.21 7.10 7.31
N TRP A 230 19.10 7.42 6.02
CA TRP A 230 18.55 6.51 5.01
C TRP A 230 19.55 5.38 4.71
N VAL A 231 20.82 5.76 4.55
CA VAL A 231 21.95 4.89 4.26
C VAL A 231 22.15 3.80 5.31
N ALA A 232 22.01 4.12 6.61
CA ALA A 232 22.18 3.13 7.68
C ALA A 232 21.19 1.96 7.58
N ASN A 233 19.92 2.25 7.29
CA ASN A 233 18.83 1.28 7.44
C ASN A 233 18.35 0.67 6.10
N PHE A 234 18.30 1.44 5.01
CA PHE A 234 17.60 1.09 3.75
C PHE A 234 16.13 0.63 3.91
N GLU A 235 15.51 0.87 5.06
CA GLU A 235 14.09 0.64 5.29
C GLU A 235 13.23 1.62 4.48
N ARG A 236 11.96 1.27 4.23
CA ARG A 236 10.98 2.21 3.68
C ARG A 236 10.82 3.38 4.68
N PRO A 237 11.13 4.63 4.30
CA PRO A 237 11.11 5.74 5.24
C PRO A 237 9.70 5.97 5.79
N ARG A 238 9.57 6.07 7.12
CA ARG A 238 8.30 6.39 7.78
C ARG A 238 7.90 7.82 7.42
N MET A 239 6.71 7.99 6.87
CA MET A 239 6.26 9.28 6.34
C MET A 239 5.76 10.21 7.45
N ASN A 240 6.00 11.51 7.29
CA ASN A 240 5.59 12.60 8.18
C ASN A 240 5.15 13.83 7.36
N ALA A 241 4.66 14.89 8.02
CA ALA A 241 4.26 16.15 7.37
C ALA A 241 5.35 16.73 6.44
N ASN A 242 6.60 16.77 6.90
CA ASN A 242 7.74 17.28 6.11
C ASN A 242 8.01 16.47 4.82
N SER A 243 7.51 15.23 4.71
CA SER A 243 7.61 14.41 3.51
C SER A 243 6.68 14.87 2.37
N LEU A 244 5.72 15.76 2.65
CA LEU A 244 4.82 16.35 1.64
C LEU A 244 5.49 17.50 0.87
N LEU A 245 6.45 18.18 1.49
CA LEU A 245 7.14 19.32 0.90
C LEU A 245 8.20 18.87 -0.13
N ALA A 246 8.51 19.74 -1.08
CA ALA A 246 9.60 19.51 -2.02
C ALA A 246 10.93 19.30 -1.28
N SER A 247 11.62 18.19 -1.56
CA SER A 247 12.87 17.84 -0.89
C SER A 247 14.08 18.25 -1.74
N PRO A 248 15.13 18.86 -1.14
CA PRO A 248 16.39 19.15 -1.84
C PRO A 248 17.15 17.88 -2.27
N THR A 249 16.73 16.69 -1.83
CA THR A 249 17.25 15.39 -2.28
C THR A 249 16.29 14.67 -3.25
N GLY A 250 15.31 15.37 -3.84
CA GLY A 250 14.35 14.79 -4.78
C GLY A 250 14.91 14.70 -6.20
N LEU A 251 14.72 13.55 -6.87
CA LEU A 251 15.32 13.26 -8.18
C LEU A 251 14.30 13.07 -9.32
N SER A 252 12.99 13.06 -9.02
CA SER A 252 11.97 12.64 -10.00
C SER A 252 11.79 13.54 -11.24
N PRO A 253 11.94 14.88 -11.20
CA PRO A 253 11.85 15.70 -12.42
C PRO A 253 13.01 15.39 -13.39
N TYR A 254 14.23 15.36 -12.86
CA TYR A 254 15.47 15.10 -13.61
C TYR A 254 15.45 13.71 -14.28
N LEU A 255 14.91 12.68 -13.61
CA LEU A 255 14.69 11.34 -14.17
C LEU A 255 13.57 11.26 -15.24
N ARG A 256 12.75 12.31 -15.42
CA ARG A 256 11.72 12.40 -16.48
C ARG A 256 12.17 13.25 -17.68
N PHE A 257 12.99 14.28 -17.47
CA PHE A 257 13.60 15.07 -18.55
C PHE A 257 14.91 14.46 -19.08
N GLY A 258 15.50 13.52 -18.33
CA GLY A 258 16.75 12.85 -18.69
C GLY A 258 18.01 13.59 -18.22
N CYS A 259 17.87 14.61 -17.37
CA CYS A 259 18.98 15.36 -16.76
C CYS A 259 19.75 14.55 -15.70
N LEU A 260 19.16 13.45 -15.22
CA LEU A 260 19.86 12.40 -14.48
C LEU A 260 19.60 11.08 -15.20
N SER A 261 20.67 10.36 -15.53
CA SER A 261 20.56 8.98 -15.99
C SER A 261 19.98 8.08 -14.89
N CYS A 262 18.99 7.26 -15.26
CA CYS A 262 18.50 6.20 -14.40
C CYS A 262 19.58 5.13 -14.15
N ARG A 263 20.44 4.87 -15.12
CA ARG A 263 21.56 3.90 -15.04
C ARG A 263 22.59 4.41 -14.04
N LEU A 264 23.02 5.68 -14.15
CA LEU A 264 23.94 6.31 -13.17
C LEU A 264 23.38 6.25 -11.75
N PHE A 265 22.10 6.60 -11.56
CA PHE A 265 21.46 6.52 -10.25
C PHE A 265 21.44 5.08 -9.72
N TYR A 266 21.05 4.09 -10.54
CA TYR A 266 21.05 2.67 -10.16
C TYR A 266 22.43 2.21 -9.68
N PHE A 267 23.50 2.50 -10.43
CA PHE A 267 24.85 2.07 -10.10
C PHE A 267 25.38 2.76 -8.83
N LYS A 268 25.23 4.08 -8.70
CA LYS A 268 25.63 4.82 -7.47
C LYS A 268 24.89 4.30 -6.23
N LEU A 269 23.61 3.93 -6.37
CA LEU A 269 22.81 3.33 -5.29
C LEU A 269 23.27 1.91 -4.94
N THR A 270 23.65 1.12 -5.95
CA THR A 270 24.23 -0.23 -5.81
C THR A 270 25.55 -0.20 -5.05
N ASP A 271 26.45 0.72 -5.41
CA ASP A 271 27.77 0.83 -4.79
C ASP A 271 27.68 1.34 -3.35
N LEU A 272 26.78 2.28 -3.08
CA LEU A 272 26.49 2.73 -1.73
C LEU A 272 25.94 1.59 -0.85
N TYR A 273 25.02 0.78 -1.38
CA TYR A 273 24.50 -0.39 -0.68
C TYR A 273 25.61 -1.42 -0.40
N LYS A 274 26.44 -1.76 -1.39
CA LYS A 274 27.58 -2.68 -1.22
C LYS A 274 28.55 -2.18 -0.14
N LYS A 275 28.96 -0.90 -0.19
CA LYS A 275 29.86 -0.28 0.79
C LYS A 275 29.31 -0.36 2.22
N VAL A 276 28.00 -0.20 2.41
CA VAL A 276 27.37 -0.12 3.74
C VAL A 276 26.94 -1.49 4.28
N LYS A 277 26.49 -2.39 3.42
CA LYS A 277 26.06 -3.75 3.79
C LYS A 277 27.13 -4.80 3.46
N LYS A 278 28.41 -4.42 3.52
CA LYS A 278 29.60 -5.30 3.40
C LYS A 278 29.53 -6.26 2.20
N ASN A 279 29.35 -5.70 1.01
CA ASN A 279 29.22 -6.41 -0.27
C ASN A 279 28.02 -7.39 -0.40
N SER A 280 27.02 -7.31 0.48
CA SER A 280 25.75 -8.04 0.32
C SER A 280 25.05 -7.65 -0.98
N SER A 281 24.38 -8.61 -1.64
CA SER A 281 23.54 -8.35 -2.81
C SER A 281 22.35 -7.42 -2.45
N PRO A 282 22.05 -6.41 -3.28
CA PRO A 282 20.95 -5.48 -3.04
C PRO A 282 19.58 -6.11 -3.37
N PRO A 283 18.54 -5.92 -2.52
CA PRO A 283 17.19 -6.37 -2.82
C PRO A 283 16.51 -5.44 -3.84
N LEU A 284 15.65 -5.97 -4.71
CA LEU A 284 14.89 -5.19 -5.71
C LEU A 284 14.03 -4.05 -5.10
N SER A 285 13.73 -4.10 -3.80
CA SER A 285 13.06 -3.02 -3.06
C SER A 285 13.86 -1.72 -3.01
N LEU A 286 15.21 -1.79 -3.07
CA LEU A 286 16.12 -0.63 -3.11
C LEU A 286 15.83 0.26 -4.33
N TYR A 287 15.61 -0.36 -5.48
CA TYR A 287 15.39 0.30 -6.77
C TYR A 287 13.91 0.56 -7.07
N GLY A 288 13.00 0.36 -6.11
CA GLY A 288 11.57 0.25 -6.38
C GLY A 288 10.96 1.42 -7.17
N GLN A 289 11.43 2.65 -6.97
CA GLN A 289 10.96 3.82 -7.75
C GLN A 289 11.41 3.79 -9.22
N LEU A 290 12.62 3.29 -9.49
CA LEU A 290 13.10 3.07 -10.86
C LEU A 290 12.32 1.90 -11.48
N LEU A 291 12.19 0.77 -10.80
CA LEU A 291 11.51 -0.40 -11.34
C LEU A 291 10.02 -0.17 -11.62
N TRP A 292 9.33 0.68 -10.85
CA TRP A 292 7.96 1.12 -11.19
C TRP A 292 7.91 1.99 -12.44
N ARG A 293 8.92 2.85 -12.68
CA ARG A 293 9.06 3.65 -13.91
C ARG A 293 9.31 2.75 -15.12
N GLU A 294 10.22 1.78 -15.02
CA GLU A 294 10.49 0.80 -16.08
C GLU A 294 9.24 -0.05 -16.41
N PHE A 295 8.50 -0.49 -15.39
CA PHE A 295 7.24 -1.21 -15.55
C PHE A 295 6.21 -0.44 -16.39
N PHE A 296 6.00 0.85 -16.11
CA PHE A 296 5.06 1.67 -16.88
C PHE A 296 5.55 1.95 -18.31
N TYR A 297 6.86 2.17 -18.53
CA TYR A 297 7.40 2.27 -19.88
C TYR A 297 7.20 0.97 -20.67
N THR A 298 7.47 -0.19 -20.07
CA THR A 298 7.25 -1.52 -20.68
C THR A 298 5.76 -1.74 -21.02
N ALA A 299 4.84 -1.28 -20.17
CA ALA A 299 3.41 -1.45 -20.39
C ALA A 299 2.83 -0.50 -21.47
N ALA A 300 3.46 0.66 -21.69
CA ALA A 300 3.03 1.66 -22.66
C ALA A 300 3.66 1.50 -24.06
N THR A 301 4.89 0.97 -24.16
CA THR A 301 5.75 1.01 -25.36
C THR A 301 5.10 0.52 -26.66
N ASN A 302 4.19 -0.46 -26.57
CA ASN A 302 3.48 -1.05 -27.71
C ASN A 302 1.95 -0.85 -27.63
N ASN A 303 1.47 0.15 -26.88
CA ASN A 303 0.05 0.49 -26.75
C ASN A 303 -0.20 2.00 -27.05
N PRO A 304 -0.48 2.38 -28.30
CA PRO A 304 -0.75 3.77 -28.68
C PRO A 304 -1.97 4.42 -28.01
N ARG A 305 -2.81 3.64 -27.32
CA ARG A 305 -3.99 4.11 -26.56
C ARG A 305 -3.81 3.98 -25.05
N PHE A 306 -2.58 3.77 -24.55
CA PHE A 306 -2.31 3.60 -23.12
C PHE A 306 -2.83 4.77 -22.26
N ASP A 307 -2.89 5.97 -22.83
CA ASP A 307 -3.34 7.22 -22.20
C ASP A 307 -4.86 7.47 -22.31
N LYS A 308 -5.60 6.57 -22.98
CA LYS A 308 -7.07 6.60 -23.16
C LYS A 308 -7.75 5.46 -22.40
N MET A 309 -9.03 5.62 -22.12
CA MET A 309 -9.90 4.52 -21.71
C MET A 309 -10.44 3.79 -22.93
N GLU A 310 -11.07 4.51 -23.87
CA GLU A 310 -11.75 3.90 -25.00
C GLU A 310 -10.75 3.23 -25.98
N GLY A 311 -11.04 1.98 -26.34
CA GLY A 311 -10.21 1.20 -27.26
C GLY A 311 -8.82 0.83 -26.71
N ASN A 312 -8.53 1.05 -25.42
CA ASN A 312 -7.31 0.61 -24.75
C ASN A 312 -7.51 -0.82 -24.19
N PRO A 313 -6.79 -1.85 -24.70
CA PRO A 313 -7.11 -3.26 -24.40
C PRO A 313 -6.91 -3.66 -22.93
N ILE A 314 -6.09 -2.91 -22.19
CA ILE A 314 -5.80 -3.15 -20.77
C ILE A 314 -6.62 -2.25 -19.83
N CYS A 315 -7.36 -1.26 -20.36
CA CYS A 315 -8.17 -0.36 -19.55
C CYS A 315 -9.58 -0.91 -19.34
N VAL A 316 -10.05 -0.80 -18.10
CA VAL A 316 -11.43 -1.13 -17.74
C VAL A 316 -12.34 -0.02 -18.23
N GLN A 317 -13.31 -0.36 -19.09
CA GLN A 317 -14.31 0.58 -19.56
C GLN A 317 -15.28 0.92 -18.42
N ILE A 318 -15.28 2.18 -18.00
CA ILE A 318 -16.07 2.68 -16.86
C ILE A 318 -16.94 3.84 -17.37
N PRO A 319 -18.26 3.84 -17.13
CA PRO A 319 -19.12 4.99 -17.41
C PRO A 319 -18.83 6.09 -16.38
N TRP A 320 -17.80 6.90 -16.63
CA TRP A 320 -17.46 8.09 -15.85
C TRP A 320 -18.40 9.25 -16.16
N ASP A 321 -18.67 10.09 -15.15
CA ASP A 321 -19.55 11.25 -15.27
C ASP A 321 -18.80 12.42 -15.93
N LYS A 322 -19.40 13.04 -16.97
CA LYS A 322 -18.86 14.24 -17.63
C LYS A 322 -19.29 15.49 -16.88
N ASN A 323 -18.49 15.94 -15.91
CA ASN A 323 -18.77 17.13 -15.10
C ASN A 323 -17.62 18.17 -15.16
N PRO A 324 -17.65 19.12 -16.12
CA PRO A 324 -16.61 20.13 -16.28
C PRO A 324 -16.48 21.09 -15.08
N GLU A 325 -17.59 21.44 -14.42
CA GLU A 325 -17.57 22.35 -13.27
C GLU A 325 -16.87 21.71 -12.06
N ALA A 326 -17.15 20.43 -11.81
CA ALA A 326 -16.48 19.66 -10.76
C ALA A 326 -15.00 19.42 -11.10
N LEU A 327 -14.66 19.17 -12.37
CA LEU A 327 -13.28 19.07 -12.83
C LEU A 327 -12.50 20.38 -12.62
N ALA A 328 -13.08 21.54 -12.96
CA ALA A 328 -12.47 22.84 -12.77
C ALA A 328 -12.23 23.16 -11.28
N LYS A 329 -13.26 23.01 -10.44
CA LYS A 329 -13.15 23.16 -8.97
C LYS A 329 -12.03 22.29 -8.39
N TRP A 330 -11.88 21.07 -8.90
CA TRP A 330 -10.81 20.17 -8.47
C TRP A 330 -9.42 20.59 -8.98
N ALA A 331 -9.28 20.88 -10.28
CA ALA A 331 -8.00 21.26 -10.89
C ALA A 331 -7.42 22.56 -10.32
N GLU A 332 -8.28 23.46 -9.84
CA GLU A 332 -7.94 24.77 -9.28
C GLU A 332 -7.73 24.76 -7.76
N GLY A 333 -8.05 23.66 -7.06
CA GLY A 333 -8.01 23.62 -5.59
C GLY A 333 -9.13 24.44 -4.95
N ARG A 334 -10.35 24.33 -5.47
CA ARG A 334 -11.59 24.99 -5.00
C ARG A 334 -12.69 23.96 -4.65
N THR A 335 -12.32 22.76 -4.22
CA THR A 335 -13.27 21.67 -3.87
C THR A 335 -14.00 21.88 -2.54
N GLY A 336 -13.48 22.75 -1.67
CA GLY A 336 -13.98 22.90 -0.31
C GLY A 336 -13.45 21.84 0.67
N PHE A 337 -12.54 20.97 0.23
CA PHE A 337 -11.80 20.02 1.06
C PHE A 337 -10.34 20.48 1.20
N PRO A 338 -9.93 21.09 2.33
CA PRO A 338 -8.62 21.77 2.44
C PRO A 338 -7.40 20.89 2.15
N TRP A 339 -7.51 19.58 2.40
CA TRP A 339 -6.45 18.63 2.06
C TRP A 339 -6.28 18.42 0.55
N ILE A 340 -7.38 18.32 -0.19
CA ILE A 340 -7.38 18.18 -1.66
C ILE A 340 -6.90 19.49 -2.28
N ASP A 341 -7.47 20.60 -1.81
CA ASP A 341 -7.18 21.93 -2.32
C ASP A 341 -5.70 22.31 -2.10
N ALA A 342 -5.15 22.11 -0.89
CA ALA A 342 -3.74 22.37 -0.61
C ALA A 342 -2.77 21.54 -1.51
N ILE A 343 -3.13 20.29 -1.84
CA ILE A 343 -2.33 19.47 -2.77
C ILE A 343 -2.39 20.01 -4.19
N MET A 344 -3.58 20.39 -4.66
CA MET A 344 -3.73 20.95 -6.02
C MET A 344 -3.07 22.33 -6.14
N THR A 345 -3.11 23.14 -5.08
CA THR A 345 -2.34 24.39 -4.99
C THR A 345 -0.82 24.13 -5.00
N GLN A 346 -0.30 23.17 -4.22
CA GLN A 346 1.13 22.81 -4.26
C GLN A 346 1.53 22.34 -5.67
N LEU A 347 0.74 21.48 -6.33
CA LEU A 347 1.05 21.02 -7.68
C LEU A 347 1.10 22.17 -8.68
N ARG A 348 0.14 23.10 -8.61
CA ARG A 348 0.09 24.28 -9.49
C ARG A 348 1.29 25.20 -9.26
N GLN A 349 1.66 25.46 -8.00
CA GLN A 349 2.74 26.38 -7.63
C GLN A 349 4.15 25.79 -7.81
N GLU A 350 4.37 24.54 -7.38
CA GLU A 350 5.69 23.90 -7.30
C GLU A 350 5.95 22.87 -8.42
N GLY A 351 4.95 22.48 -9.21
CA GLY A 351 5.08 21.46 -10.26
C GLY A 351 5.29 20.02 -9.76
N TRP A 352 5.36 19.81 -8.43
CA TRP A 352 5.57 18.52 -7.80
C TRP A 352 4.73 18.37 -6.53
N ILE A 353 4.18 17.17 -6.35
CA ILE A 353 3.57 16.73 -5.10
C ILE A 353 4.05 15.31 -4.75
N HIS A 354 4.12 15.01 -3.45
CA HIS A 354 4.53 13.70 -2.93
C HIS A 354 3.61 12.58 -3.44
N HIS A 355 4.09 11.33 -3.55
CA HIS A 355 3.29 10.23 -4.09
C HIS A 355 1.98 10.03 -3.30
N LEU A 356 2.01 9.89 -1.97
CA LEU A 356 0.76 9.80 -1.17
C LEU A 356 -0.16 11.04 -1.24
N ALA A 357 0.31 12.17 -1.77
CA ALA A 357 -0.54 13.32 -2.10
C ALA A 357 -1.29 13.08 -3.43
N ARG A 358 -0.58 12.72 -4.51
CA ARG A 358 -1.17 12.27 -5.81
C ARG A 358 -2.24 11.20 -5.57
N HIS A 359 -1.92 10.26 -4.69
CA HIS A 359 -2.77 9.16 -4.28
C HIS A 359 -4.11 9.59 -3.65
N ALA A 360 -4.17 10.76 -3.00
CA ALA A 360 -5.41 11.31 -2.47
C ALA A 360 -6.22 12.03 -3.55
N VAL A 361 -5.60 12.96 -4.28
CA VAL A 361 -6.28 13.82 -5.26
C VAL A 361 -6.79 13.05 -6.49
N ALA A 362 -6.03 12.07 -6.99
CA ALA A 362 -6.48 11.21 -8.08
C ALA A 362 -7.52 10.17 -7.64
N CYS A 363 -7.60 9.83 -6.34
CA CYS A 363 -8.70 9.03 -5.82
C CYS A 363 -10.00 9.87 -5.73
N PHE A 364 -9.90 11.11 -5.26
CA PHE A 364 -11.03 12.04 -5.14
C PHE A 364 -11.71 12.30 -6.49
N VAL A 365 -10.94 12.66 -7.53
CA VAL A 365 -11.51 12.96 -8.86
C VAL A 365 -12.13 11.76 -9.57
N THR A 366 -11.63 10.55 -9.30
CA THR A 366 -12.12 9.31 -9.94
C THR A 366 -13.08 8.53 -9.02
N ARG A 367 -12.76 7.26 -8.71
CA ARG A 367 -13.59 6.29 -7.98
C ARG A 367 -13.87 6.61 -6.50
N GLY A 368 -13.37 7.73 -5.98
CA GLY A 368 -13.61 8.20 -4.62
C GLY A 368 -14.87 9.03 -4.55
N ASP A 369 -14.83 10.23 -5.13
CA ASP A 369 -15.80 11.28 -4.85
C ASP A 369 -16.50 11.79 -6.12
N LEU A 370 -15.76 12.30 -7.11
CA LEU A 370 -16.34 13.04 -8.24
C LEU A 370 -16.77 12.15 -9.43
N TRP A 371 -16.28 10.91 -9.52
CA TRP A 371 -16.59 9.96 -10.60
C TRP A 371 -16.24 10.45 -12.02
N ILE A 372 -15.24 11.31 -12.16
CA ILE A 372 -14.75 11.84 -13.45
C ILE A 372 -13.65 10.90 -13.99
N SER A 373 -13.48 10.85 -15.32
CA SER A 373 -12.47 9.98 -15.93
C SER A 373 -11.06 10.30 -15.45
N TRP A 374 -10.27 9.24 -15.27
CA TRP A 374 -8.84 9.33 -15.00
C TRP A 374 -8.07 10.01 -16.14
N GLU A 375 -8.61 10.01 -17.36
CA GLU A 375 -8.05 10.71 -18.52
C GLU A 375 -8.04 12.24 -18.31
N GLU A 376 -9.10 12.78 -17.72
CA GLU A 376 -9.17 14.19 -17.32
C GLU A 376 -8.16 14.48 -16.20
N GLY A 377 -8.11 13.60 -15.19
CA GLY A 377 -7.09 13.66 -14.14
C GLY A 377 -5.66 13.62 -14.69
N MET A 378 -5.40 12.88 -15.78
CA MET A 378 -4.08 12.73 -16.39
C MET A 378 -3.61 14.01 -17.11
N LYS A 379 -4.53 14.83 -17.65
CA LYS A 379 -4.20 16.16 -18.20
C LYS A 379 -3.57 17.06 -17.12
N PHE A 380 -3.94 16.86 -15.86
CA PHE A 380 -3.36 17.56 -14.70
C PHE A 380 -2.26 16.75 -13.97
N PHE A 381 -2.22 15.40 -14.12
CA PHE A 381 -1.16 14.53 -13.58
C PHE A 381 -0.52 13.63 -14.65
N HIS A 382 0.76 13.86 -14.96
CA HIS A 382 1.59 12.85 -15.61
C HIS A 382 2.33 11.97 -14.56
N CYS A 383 1.60 11.44 -13.56
CA CYS A 383 2.09 10.50 -12.52
C CYS A 383 0.96 9.91 -11.63
N TYR A 384 1.12 8.68 -11.11
CA TYR A 384 0.03 7.80 -10.60
C TYR A 384 -0.25 7.75 -9.05
N CYS A 385 -1.18 6.85 -8.62
CA CYS A 385 -2.05 6.78 -7.41
C CYS A 385 -1.92 5.37 -6.69
N PRO A 386 -2.62 4.91 -5.58
CA PRO A 386 -3.58 5.47 -4.56
C PRO A 386 -3.23 5.07 -3.05
N VAL A 387 -3.83 5.46 -1.89
CA VAL A 387 -4.94 6.32 -1.38
C VAL A 387 -4.53 6.96 -0.01
N GLY A 388 -5.12 8.09 0.41
CA GLY A 388 -5.67 8.29 1.79
C GLY A 388 -4.77 8.62 3.01
N PHE A 389 -4.38 9.89 3.20
CA PHE A 389 -3.38 10.29 4.22
C PHE A 389 -3.79 11.45 5.18
N GLY A 390 -3.76 12.72 4.75
CA GLY A 390 -4.36 13.89 5.43
C GLY A 390 -4.02 14.08 6.92
N ARG A 391 -5.05 14.12 7.78
CA ARG A 391 -4.94 14.34 9.24
C ARG A 391 -4.05 13.30 9.97
N ARG A 392 -3.74 12.15 9.35
CA ARG A 392 -2.76 11.17 9.88
C ARG A 392 -1.31 11.50 9.53
N THR A 393 -1.09 12.35 8.52
CA THR A 393 0.21 12.83 8.05
C THR A 393 0.68 14.04 8.83
N ASP A 394 -0.26 14.95 9.07
CA ASP A 394 -0.09 16.28 9.64
C ASP A 394 -1.30 16.55 10.55
N PRO A 395 -1.21 16.22 11.85
CA PRO A 395 -2.32 16.46 12.78
C PRO A 395 -2.63 17.95 13.04
N ASN A 396 -1.69 18.85 12.74
CA ASN A 396 -1.81 20.30 12.97
C ASN A 396 -2.47 21.02 11.79
N GLY A 397 -2.32 20.47 10.58
CA GLY A 397 -2.68 21.08 9.31
C GLY A 397 -1.70 22.16 8.85
N ASP A 398 -0.44 22.09 9.25
CA ASP A 398 0.58 23.10 8.92
C ASP A 398 0.86 23.14 7.41
N TYR A 399 0.73 22.01 6.71
CA TYR A 399 0.69 21.93 5.24
C TYR A 399 -0.47 22.72 4.64
N ILE A 400 -1.67 22.66 5.25
CA ILE A 400 -2.84 23.45 4.82
C ILE A 400 -2.60 24.95 5.08
N ARG A 401 -2.04 25.33 6.24
CA ARG A 401 -1.71 26.73 6.57
C ARG A 401 -0.68 27.37 5.62
N ARG A 402 0.16 26.55 5.00
CA ARG A 402 1.16 26.93 3.98
C ARG A 402 0.50 27.21 2.64
N TYR A 403 -0.19 26.22 2.05
CA TYR A 403 -0.73 26.32 0.69
C TYR A 403 -2.12 26.99 0.60
N LEU A 404 -2.89 27.02 1.69
CA LEU A 404 -4.18 27.74 1.79
C LEU A 404 -4.13 28.81 2.91
N PRO A 405 -3.43 29.96 2.71
CA PRO A 405 -3.31 31.01 3.73
C PRO A 405 -4.64 31.53 4.30
N VAL A 406 -5.72 31.49 3.52
CA VAL A 406 -7.07 31.89 3.96
C VAL A 406 -7.60 31.05 5.12
N LEU A 407 -7.12 29.82 5.27
CA LEU A 407 -7.49 28.92 6.39
C LEU A 407 -6.52 29.00 7.57
N ARG A 408 -5.48 29.85 7.52
CA ARG A 408 -4.41 29.90 8.53
C ARG A 408 -4.90 30.13 9.96
N GLY A 409 -6.02 30.83 10.13
CA GLY A 409 -6.66 31.10 11.43
C GLY A 409 -7.46 29.94 12.05
N PHE A 410 -7.75 28.85 11.32
CA PHE A 410 -8.56 27.75 11.87
C PHE A 410 -7.78 26.89 12.89
N PRO A 411 -8.38 26.55 14.05
CA PRO A 411 -7.78 25.59 14.97
C PRO A 411 -7.55 24.22 14.30
N ALA A 412 -6.49 23.49 14.70
CA ALA A 412 -6.15 22.18 14.13
C ALA A 412 -7.30 21.14 14.17
N LYS A 413 -8.21 21.26 15.14
CA LYS A 413 -9.45 20.48 15.21
C LYS A 413 -10.33 20.59 13.95
N TYR A 414 -10.32 21.74 13.28
CA TYR A 414 -11.22 22.11 12.18
C TYR A 414 -10.49 22.40 10.86
N ILE A 415 -9.15 22.45 10.83
CA ILE A 415 -8.36 22.82 9.63
C ILE A 415 -8.58 21.88 8.42
N TYR A 416 -9.00 20.64 8.68
CA TYR A 416 -9.32 19.63 7.65
C TYR A 416 -10.80 19.60 7.25
N ASP A 417 -11.66 20.20 8.07
CA ASP A 417 -13.12 20.14 8.00
C ASP A 417 -13.76 21.47 8.47
N PRO A 418 -13.39 22.63 7.89
CA PRO A 418 -13.72 23.94 8.45
C PRO A 418 -15.23 24.25 8.39
N TRP A 419 -15.98 23.54 7.54
CA TRP A 419 -17.45 23.59 7.52
C TRP A 419 -18.09 23.08 8.83
N ASN A 420 -17.38 22.28 9.63
CA ASN A 420 -17.81 21.84 10.97
C ASN A 420 -17.48 22.88 12.08
N ALA A 421 -16.81 23.99 11.75
CA ALA A 421 -16.48 25.03 12.71
C ALA A 421 -17.69 25.95 12.97
N PRO A 422 -18.06 26.24 14.23
CA PRO A 422 -19.08 27.23 14.56
C PRO A 422 -18.74 28.62 13.98
N GLU A 423 -19.76 29.43 13.67
CA GLU A 423 -19.57 30.78 13.11
C GLU A 423 -18.63 31.67 13.95
N SER A 424 -18.64 31.53 15.28
CA SER A 424 -17.72 32.26 16.16
C SER A 424 -16.26 31.92 15.87
N ILE A 425 -15.95 30.66 15.58
CA ILE A 425 -14.61 30.22 15.17
C ILE A 425 -14.27 30.72 13.75
N GLN A 426 -15.23 30.69 12.82
CA GLN A 426 -15.04 31.21 11.46
C GLN A 426 -14.75 32.73 11.45
N LYS A 427 -15.48 33.50 12.27
CA LYS A 427 -15.29 34.94 12.46
C LYS A 427 -13.93 35.26 13.10
N VAL A 428 -13.53 34.52 14.14
CA VAL A 428 -12.18 34.63 14.76
C VAL A 428 -11.06 34.25 13.77
N ALA A 429 -11.27 33.21 12.95
CA ALA A 429 -10.34 32.79 11.90
C ALA A 429 -10.31 33.75 10.69
N LYS A 430 -11.17 34.78 10.65
CA LYS A 430 -11.36 35.74 9.54
C LYS A 430 -11.68 35.07 8.19
N CYS A 431 -12.39 33.94 8.22
CA CYS A 431 -12.75 33.18 7.02
C CYS A 431 -14.11 32.47 7.20
N LEU A 432 -15.14 33.00 6.54
CA LEU A 432 -16.49 32.43 6.49
C LEU A 432 -16.62 31.40 5.37
N ILE A 433 -17.11 30.20 5.70
CA ILE A 433 -17.17 29.06 4.78
C ILE A 433 -18.39 29.15 3.86
N GLY A 434 -18.12 29.21 2.56
CA GLY A 434 -19.06 29.62 1.52
C GLY A 434 -18.89 31.06 1.03
N ILE A 435 -17.97 31.83 1.64
CA ILE A 435 -17.65 33.22 1.21
C ILE A 435 -16.15 33.36 0.93
N ASN A 436 -15.30 33.15 1.94
CA ASN A 436 -13.84 33.31 1.81
C ASN A 436 -13.13 32.03 1.36
N TYR A 437 -13.73 30.88 1.65
CA TYR A 437 -13.30 29.56 1.19
C TYR A 437 -14.55 28.71 0.89
N PRO A 438 -14.60 27.92 -0.20
CA PRO A 438 -15.81 27.21 -0.62
C PRO A 438 -16.33 26.20 0.42
N LYS A 439 -17.64 25.94 0.39
CA LYS A 439 -18.25 24.77 1.04
C LYS A 439 -17.82 23.49 0.29
N PRO A 440 -17.80 22.32 0.95
CA PRO A 440 -17.54 21.04 0.28
C PRO A 440 -18.44 20.85 -0.94
N MET A 441 -17.84 20.58 -2.10
CA MET A 441 -18.57 20.37 -3.36
C MET A 441 -19.40 19.08 -3.41
N VAL A 442 -19.15 18.14 -2.48
CA VAL A 442 -19.86 16.86 -2.33
C VAL A 442 -19.90 16.46 -0.85
N ASN A 443 -20.86 15.61 -0.48
CA ASN A 443 -20.80 14.87 0.79
C ASN A 443 -19.99 13.58 0.59
N HIS A 444 -18.75 13.55 1.12
CA HIS A 444 -17.83 12.41 0.99
C HIS A 444 -18.45 11.06 1.41
N ALA A 445 -19.27 11.03 2.46
CA ALA A 445 -19.85 9.79 2.97
C ALA A 445 -20.93 9.21 2.03
N GLU A 446 -21.64 10.06 1.30
CA GLU A 446 -22.66 9.66 0.32
C GLU A 446 -22.03 9.34 -1.05
N ALA A 447 -21.14 10.22 -1.52
CA ALA A 447 -20.43 10.07 -2.79
C ALA A 447 -19.58 8.79 -2.80
N SER A 448 -18.74 8.57 -1.78
CA SER A 448 -17.91 7.35 -1.71
C SER A 448 -18.75 6.08 -1.59
N ARG A 449 -19.86 6.09 -0.83
CA ARG A 449 -20.78 4.94 -0.73
C ARG A 449 -21.41 4.61 -2.10
N LEU A 450 -21.84 5.62 -2.85
CA LEU A 450 -22.38 5.44 -4.20
C LEU A 450 -21.31 4.93 -5.18
N ASN A 451 -20.12 5.53 -5.17
CA ASN A 451 -19.02 5.20 -6.06
C ASN A 451 -18.43 3.80 -5.80
N ILE A 452 -18.42 3.34 -4.54
CA ILE A 452 -18.06 1.95 -4.18
C ILE A 452 -19.06 0.96 -4.79
N GLU A 453 -20.37 1.23 -4.72
CA GLU A 453 -21.39 0.36 -5.33
C GLU A 453 -21.32 0.42 -6.87
N ARG A 454 -21.10 1.60 -7.48
CA ARG A 454 -20.82 1.75 -8.92
C ARG A 454 -19.63 0.87 -9.36
N MET A 455 -18.47 0.97 -8.69
CA MET A 455 -17.30 0.12 -8.98
C MET A 455 -17.62 -1.38 -8.83
N LYS A 456 -18.35 -1.75 -7.78
CA LYS A 456 -18.76 -3.14 -7.51
C LYS A 456 -19.69 -3.67 -8.61
N GLN A 457 -20.60 -2.86 -9.14
CA GLN A 457 -21.46 -3.22 -10.28
C GLN A 457 -20.65 -3.38 -11.58
N ILE A 458 -19.62 -2.56 -11.80
CA ILE A 458 -18.73 -2.67 -12.97
C ILE A 458 -17.88 -3.94 -12.93
N TYR A 459 -17.20 -4.23 -11.81
CA TYR A 459 -16.46 -5.49 -11.65
C TYR A 459 -17.37 -6.72 -11.77
N GLN A 460 -18.62 -6.59 -11.33
CA GLN A 460 -19.67 -7.58 -11.56
C GLN A 460 -20.05 -7.75 -13.04
N GLN A 461 -20.11 -6.68 -13.85
CA GLN A 461 -20.42 -6.79 -15.28
C GLN A 461 -19.26 -7.39 -16.07
N LEU A 462 -18.01 -6.98 -15.81
CA LEU A 462 -16.81 -7.49 -16.48
C LEU A 462 -16.64 -9.01 -16.31
N SER A 463 -16.91 -9.51 -15.11
CA SER A 463 -16.90 -10.93 -14.74
C SER A 463 -18.09 -11.74 -15.29
N ARG A 464 -19.04 -11.12 -16.01
CA ARG A 464 -20.01 -11.82 -16.87
C ARG A 464 -19.55 -11.91 -18.33
N TYR A 465 -18.69 -11.01 -18.80
CA TYR A 465 -18.22 -10.98 -20.19
C TYR A 465 -16.93 -11.77 -20.42
N ARG A 466 -15.96 -11.76 -19.49
CA ARG A 466 -14.73 -12.55 -19.61
C ARG A 466 -14.90 -13.98 -19.09
N GLY A 467 -15.71 -14.77 -19.80
CA GLY A 467 -15.40 -16.18 -20.00
C GLY A 467 -14.36 -16.27 -21.14
N LEU A 468 -13.31 -17.07 -20.94
CA LEU A 468 -12.04 -17.03 -21.69
C LEU A 468 -11.22 -15.73 -21.50
N GLY A 469 -9.89 -15.89 -21.41
CA GLY A 469 -8.92 -14.82 -21.69
C GLY A 469 -8.67 -13.76 -20.60
N LEU A 470 -7.56 -13.94 -19.86
CA LEU A 470 -6.79 -12.92 -19.11
C LEU A 470 -7.56 -11.73 -18.49
N LEU A 471 -7.58 -11.66 -17.16
CA LEU A 471 -6.82 -10.60 -16.46
C LEU A 471 -6.51 -11.00 -15.01
N ALA A 472 -5.46 -10.40 -14.45
CA ALA A 472 -4.88 -10.79 -13.17
C ALA A 472 -5.58 -10.15 -11.96
N SER A 473 -5.33 -10.76 -10.81
CA SER A 473 -5.84 -10.42 -9.48
C SER A 473 -5.62 -8.98 -9.03
N VAL A 474 -6.59 -8.46 -8.26
CA VAL A 474 -6.37 -7.37 -7.31
C VAL A 474 -5.28 -7.81 -6.30
N PRO A 475 -4.27 -6.99 -5.99
CA PRO A 475 -3.13 -7.41 -5.18
C PRO A 475 -3.47 -7.51 -3.68
N SER A 476 -3.97 -8.67 -3.26
CA SER A 476 -3.74 -9.17 -1.90
C SER A 476 -2.24 -9.42 -1.72
N ASN A 477 -1.64 -8.90 -0.65
CA ASN A 477 -0.19 -9.04 -0.41
C ASN A 477 0.14 -10.51 -0.05
N PRO A 478 1.25 -11.09 -0.56
CA PRO A 478 1.38 -12.55 -0.65
C PRO A 478 2.09 -13.21 0.54
N ASN A 479 1.86 -14.52 0.71
CA ASN A 479 2.86 -15.52 1.09
C ASN A 479 2.35 -16.93 0.74
N GLY A 480 3.24 -17.82 0.30
CA GLY A 480 2.92 -19.20 -0.09
C GLY A 480 3.53 -19.60 -1.44
N ASN A 481 4.33 -20.67 -1.44
CA ASN A 481 4.94 -21.26 -2.63
C ASN A 481 4.25 -22.59 -3.00
N GLY A 482 4.33 -22.95 -4.28
CA GLY A 482 3.92 -24.26 -4.82
C GLY A 482 4.04 -24.21 -6.34
N GLY A 483 4.82 -25.13 -6.92
CA GLY A 483 5.04 -25.21 -8.36
C GLY A 483 4.37 -26.44 -8.97
N LEU A 484 4.11 -26.38 -10.28
CA LEU A 484 3.60 -27.49 -11.08
C LEU A 484 4.37 -27.55 -12.40
N MET A 485 4.70 -28.77 -12.85
CA MET A 485 4.89 -29.04 -14.28
C MET A 485 3.50 -29.14 -14.92
N GLY A 486 3.40 -28.83 -16.21
CA GLY A 486 2.15 -28.96 -16.97
C GLY A 486 2.35 -29.78 -18.24
N TYR A 487 1.26 -30.06 -18.95
CA TYR A 487 1.26 -30.53 -20.34
C TYR A 487 0.04 -29.97 -21.11
N SER A 488 -0.04 -30.30 -22.40
CA SER A 488 -0.87 -29.63 -23.42
C SER A 488 -2.31 -30.19 -23.56
N PRO A 489 -3.25 -29.46 -24.20
CA PRO A 489 -4.68 -29.74 -24.12
C PRO A 489 -5.22 -30.73 -25.17
N GLY A 490 -6.42 -31.30 -24.93
CA GLY A 490 -7.10 -32.19 -25.86
C GLY A 490 -8.64 -32.13 -25.82
N GLU A 491 -9.21 -31.74 -26.97
CA GLU A 491 -10.51 -32.17 -27.53
C GLU A 491 -11.86 -31.71 -26.91
N ASN A 492 -12.93 -31.84 -27.70
CA ASN A 492 -14.29 -31.35 -27.42
C ASN A 492 -15.27 -32.54 -27.31
N ILE A 493 -16.21 -32.50 -26.36
CA ILE A 493 -17.46 -33.30 -26.41
C ILE A 493 -18.66 -32.41 -25.98
N PRO A 494 -19.84 -32.47 -26.65
CA PRO A 494 -20.93 -31.52 -26.41
C PRO A 494 -22.17 -32.07 -25.69
N GLY A 495 -22.85 -31.17 -24.96
CA GLY A 495 -24.31 -31.13 -24.88
C GLY A 495 -25.01 -31.78 -23.67
N CYS A 496 -25.98 -31.05 -23.10
CA CYS A 496 -27.24 -31.60 -22.57
C CYS A 496 -28.28 -30.47 -22.43
N SER A 497 -29.57 -30.80 -22.32
CA SER A 497 -30.67 -29.83 -22.19
C SER A 497 -31.84 -30.34 -21.34
N SER A 498 -32.61 -29.40 -20.79
CA SER A 498 -33.92 -29.55 -20.12
C SER A 498 -34.02 -30.23 -18.74
N SER A 499 -34.03 -29.41 -17.68
CA SER A 499 -34.93 -29.57 -16.52
C SER A 499 -35.21 -28.18 -15.88
N GLY A 500 -36.41 -27.63 -16.12
CA GLY A 500 -36.59 -26.17 -16.28
C GLY A 500 -36.56 -25.25 -15.03
N SER A 501 -36.63 -25.79 -13.81
CA SER A 501 -36.77 -25.00 -12.56
C SER A 501 -35.52 -25.04 -11.69
N THR A 502 -35.15 -26.21 -11.15
CA THR A 502 -34.05 -26.39 -10.19
C THR A 502 -32.70 -26.01 -10.79
N LEU A 503 -32.43 -26.43 -12.05
CA LEU A 503 -31.24 -26.01 -12.79
C LEU A 503 -31.15 -24.49 -12.93
N ASN A 504 -32.25 -23.74 -12.98
CA ASN A 504 -32.19 -22.29 -13.18
C ASN A 504 -31.59 -21.60 -11.94
N THR A 505 -32.04 -21.98 -10.74
CA THR A 505 -31.48 -21.49 -9.47
C THR A 505 -30.02 -21.90 -9.34
N PHE A 506 -29.68 -23.18 -9.52
CA PHE A 506 -28.29 -23.65 -9.39
C PHE A 506 -27.37 -23.16 -10.50
N CYS A 507 -27.86 -22.92 -11.73
CA CYS A 507 -27.10 -22.21 -12.76
C CYS A 507 -26.87 -20.74 -12.41
N ILE A 508 -27.80 -20.07 -11.72
CA ILE A 508 -27.59 -18.69 -11.24
C ILE A 508 -26.55 -18.68 -10.12
N THR A 509 -26.61 -19.60 -9.16
CA THR A 509 -25.59 -19.79 -8.12
C THR A 509 -24.23 -20.08 -8.77
N GLY A 510 -24.17 -21.05 -9.70
CA GLY A 510 -22.99 -21.35 -10.51
C GLY A 510 -22.43 -20.12 -11.23
N ARG A 511 -23.27 -19.34 -11.92
CA ARG A 511 -22.90 -18.07 -12.59
C ARG A 511 -22.40 -16.99 -11.63
N LYS A 512 -22.77 -17.01 -10.35
CA LYS A 512 -22.17 -16.16 -9.30
C LYS A 512 -20.85 -16.74 -8.77
N ILE A 513 -20.72 -18.06 -8.67
CA ILE A 513 -19.49 -18.75 -8.25
C ILE A 513 -18.35 -18.48 -9.25
N ARG A 514 -18.63 -18.51 -10.56
CA ARG A 514 -17.68 -18.10 -11.64
C ARG A 514 -17.10 -16.69 -11.45
N ARG A 515 -17.79 -15.86 -10.65
CA ARG A 515 -17.50 -14.44 -10.40
C ARG A 515 -16.57 -14.19 -9.22
N LEU A 516 -16.34 -15.19 -8.35
CA LEU A 516 -15.64 -15.02 -7.06
C LEU A 516 -14.27 -15.71 -7.03
N LYS A 517 -14.14 -16.95 -7.52
CA LYS A 517 -12.86 -17.68 -7.60
C LYS A 517 -12.78 -18.44 -8.93
N GLY A 518 -12.42 -17.76 -10.02
CA GLY A 518 -12.50 -18.29 -11.39
C GLY A 518 -11.59 -19.48 -11.72
N TRP A 519 -10.63 -19.84 -10.86
CA TRP A 519 -9.77 -21.03 -11.06
C TRP A 519 -10.52 -22.35 -10.83
N VAL A 520 -11.62 -22.33 -10.07
CA VAL A 520 -12.49 -23.48 -9.77
C VAL A 520 -13.20 -24.04 -11.03
N LEU A 521 -12.96 -23.41 -12.19
CA LEU A 521 -13.49 -23.79 -13.51
C LEU A 521 -12.36 -24.09 -14.51
N LEU A 522 -11.13 -24.29 -14.00
CA LEU A 522 -9.97 -24.80 -14.73
C LEU A 522 -9.59 -26.22 -14.26
N GLU A 523 -10.33 -26.75 -13.28
CA GLU A 523 -10.34 -28.18 -12.94
C GLU A 523 -11.35 -28.86 -13.88
N ASP A 524 -10.98 -30.00 -14.49
CA ASP A 524 -11.80 -30.65 -15.52
C ASP A 524 -13.07 -31.34 -14.97
N GLU A 525 -13.13 -31.59 -13.65
CA GLU A 525 -14.27 -32.21 -12.97
C GLU A 525 -14.95 -31.23 -11.99
N THR A 526 -16.27 -31.02 -12.11
CA THR A 526 -17.06 -30.23 -11.15
C THR A 526 -18.37 -30.94 -10.78
N TYR A 527 -18.59 -31.13 -9.49
CA TYR A 527 -19.64 -31.93 -8.87
C TYR A 527 -20.78 -31.07 -8.30
N VAL A 528 -21.33 -30.16 -9.11
CA VAL A 528 -22.25 -29.11 -8.63
C VAL A 528 -23.56 -29.68 -8.08
N GLU A 529 -24.13 -30.70 -8.73
CA GLU A 529 -25.42 -31.28 -8.36
C GLU A 529 -25.27 -32.27 -7.21
N GLU A 530 -24.20 -33.06 -7.22
CA GLU A 530 -23.85 -34.03 -6.19
C GLU A 530 -23.59 -33.35 -4.85
N ILE A 531 -22.84 -32.23 -4.85
CA ILE A 531 -22.56 -31.44 -3.64
C ILE A 531 -23.82 -30.71 -3.15
N ALA A 532 -24.67 -30.21 -4.05
CA ALA A 532 -25.98 -29.65 -3.67
C ALA A 532 -26.87 -30.74 -3.04
N ASN A 533 -26.93 -31.94 -3.61
CA ASN A 533 -27.66 -33.08 -3.08
C ASN A 533 -27.14 -33.53 -1.71
N ILE A 534 -25.81 -33.60 -1.51
CA ILE A 534 -25.21 -33.94 -0.20
C ILE A 534 -25.60 -32.90 0.87
N LEU A 535 -25.62 -31.61 0.53
CA LEU A 535 -26.05 -30.55 1.46
C LEU A 535 -27.56 -30.61 1.74
N GLN A 536 -28.39 -30.92 0.75
CA GLN A 536 -29.84 -31.13 0.96
C GLN A 536 -30.12 -32.37 1.83
N GLN A 537 -29.37 -33.47 1.64
CA GLN A 537 -29.41 -34.67 2.49
C GLN A 537 -28.90 -34.45 3.93
N LEU A 538 -28.25 -33.32 4.20
CA LEU A 538 -27.90 -32.86 5.56
C LEU A 538 -28.98 -31.94 6.18
N GLY A 539 -30.02 -31.59 5.41
CA GLY A 539 -31.10 -30.69 5.83
C GLY A 539 -30.91 -29.22 5.44
N ALA A 540 -29.93 -28.88 4.59
CA ALA A 540 -29.80 -27.52 4.07
C ALA A 540 -30.89 -27.22 3.03
N ASN A 541 -31.67 -26.15 3.25
CA ASN A 541 -32.64 -25.66 2.27
C ASN A 541 -31.95 -24.96 1.09
N GLU A 542 -32.66 -24.75 -0.03
CA GLU A 542 -32.08 -24.21 -1.26
C GLU A 542 -31.36 -22.86 -1.07
N THR A 543 -31.86 -22.00 -0.18
CA THR A 543 -31.22 -20.71 0.14
C THR A 543 -29.93 -20.88 0.95
N ALA A 544 -29.87 -21.82 1.89
CA ALA A 544 -28.63 -22.17 2.60
C ALA A 544 -27.62 -22.83 1.67
N VAL A 545 -28.03 -23.74 0.78
CA VAL A 545 -27.13 -24.35 -0.23
C VAL A 545 -26.57 -23.28 -1.16
N ALA A 546 -27.40 -22.35 -1.66
CA ALA A 546 -26.93 -21.23 -2.46
C ALA A 546 -25.97 -20.31 -1.69
N SER A 547 -26.28 -19.99 -0.42
CA SER A 547 -25.43 -19.21 0.49
C SER A 547 -24.05 -19.86 0.73
N ILE A 548 -24.03 -21.17 0.95
CA ILE A 548 -22.82 -22.00 1.14
C ILE A 548 -21.95 -21.97 -0.12
N LEU A 549 -22.53 -22.30 -1.28
CA LEU A 549 -21.77 -22.40 -2.53
C LEU A 549 -21.32 -21.02 -3.05
N GLU A 550 -22.11 -19.96 -2.86
CA GLU A 550 -21.67 -18.57 -3.14
C GLU A 550 -20.47 -18.15 -2.26
N ARG A 551 -20.37 -18.66 -1.04
CA ARG A 551 -19.31 -18.28 -0.09
C ARG A 551 -18.08 -19.20 -0.15
N CYS A 552 -18.23 -20.45 -0.56
CA CYS A 552 -17.13 -21.38 -0.84
C CYS A 552 -17.27 -22.00 -2.23
N PRO A 553 -16.82 -21.29 -3.28
CA PRO A 553 -16.70 -21.82 -4.64
C PRO A 553 -16.05 -23.22 -4.70
N GLU A 554 -14.98 -23.44 -3.94
CA GLU A 554 -14.21 -24.69 -3.95
C GLU A 554 -15.00 -25.95 -3.60
N ALA A 555 -16.18 -25.81 -2.96
CA ALA A 555 -17.07 -26.92 -2.66
C ALA A 555 -17.39 -27.78 -3.90
N ILE A 556 -17.49 -27.19 -5.10
CA ILE A 556 -17.91 -27.90 -6.32
C ILE A 556 -16.77 -28.68 -7.01
N VAL A 557 -15.51 -28.48 -6.64
CA VAL A 557 -14.36 -29.29 -7.13
C VAL A 557 -13.91 -30.33 -6.10
N CYS A 558 -14.67 -30.49 -5.02
CA CYS A 558 -14.46 -31.57 -4.06
C CYS A 558 -15.21 -32.82 -4.53
N SER A 559 -14.54 -33.97 -4.63
CA SER A 559 -15.19 -35.20 -5.05
C SER A 559 -16.26 -35.66 -4.04
N PRO A 560 -17.42 -36.20 -4.49
CA PRO A 560 -18.52 -36.56 -3.60
C PRO A 560 -18.15 -37.60 -2.54
N THR A 561 -17.23 -38.51 -2.87
CA THR A 561 -16.68 -39.50 -1.92
C THR A 561 -15.93 -38.81 -0.79
N ALA A 562 -15.00 -37.91 -1.10
CA ALA A 562 -14.16 -37.24 -0.11
C ALA A 562 -14.95 -36.23 0.74
N VAL A 563 -16.04 -35.66 0.22
CA VAL A 563 -16.98 -34.82 0.99
C VAL A 563 -17.87 -35.65 1.91
N ASN A 564 -18.27 -36.87 1.52
CA ASN A 564 -18.92 -37.80 2.45
C ASN A 564 -17.97 -38.26 3.57
N SER A 565 -16.68 -38.48 3.30
CA SER A 565 -15.69 -38.70 4.36
C SER A 565 -15.51 -37.48 5.30
N GLN A 566 -15.77 -36.25 4.83
CA GLN A 566 -15.89 -35.09 5.72
C GLN A 566 -17.23 -35.11 6.49
N ARG A 567 -18.36 -35.48 5.88
CA ARG A 567 -19.66 -35.65 6.57
C ARG A 567 -19.52 -36.57 7.79
N GLU A 568 -18.93 -37.75 7.62
CA GLU A 568 -18.66 -38.70 8.71
C GLU A 568 -17.79 -38.09 9.82
N LEU A 569 -16.67 -37.45 9.45
CA LEU A 569 -15.78 -36.80 10.39
C LEU A 569 -16.50 -35.72 11.22
N TRP A 570 -17.29 -34.87 10.58
CA TRP A 570 -18.03 -33.81 11.27
C TRP A 570 -19.22 -34.34 12.08
N GLN A 571 -19.91 -35.40 11.63
CA GLN A 571 -20.94 -36.09 12.40
C GLN A 571 -20.37 -36.73 13.69
N SER A 572 -19.10 -37.17 13.71
CA SER A 572 -18.45 -37.65 14.94
C SER A 572 -18.23 -36.57 16.01
N VAL A 573 -18.39 -35.28 15.65
CA VAL A 573 -18.14 -34.12 16.52
C VAL A 573 -19.38 -33.25 16.75
N CYS A 574 -20.31 -33.14 15.80
CA CYS A 574 -21.57 -32.41 15.96
C CYS A 574 -22.61 -33.27 16.70
N LYS A 575 -23.59 -32.66 17.36
CA LYS A 575 -24.64 -33.38 18.11
C LYS A 575 -25.80 -33.85 17.22
N ASN A 576 -26.07 -33.11 16.15
CA ASN A 576 -27.09 -33.41 15.15
C ASN A 576 -26.74 -32.73 13.82
N GLU A 577 -27.43 -33.11 12.75
CA GLU A 577 -27.16 -32.57 11.40
C GLU A 577 -27.58 -31.10 11.27
N GLU A 578 -28.54 -30.63 12.07
CA GLU A 578 -28.96 -29.21 12.09
C GLU A 578 -27.86 -28.28 12.66
N GLU A 579 -27.10 -28.72 13.66
CA GLU A 579 -25.89 -28.04 14.16
C GLU A 579 -24.80 -28.04 13.08
N LEU A 580 -24.63 -29.16 12.37
CA LEU A 580 -23.65 -29.28 11.28
C LEU A 580 -23.98 -28.33 10.11
N VAL A 581 -25.22 -28.30 9.61
CA VAL A 581 -25.62 -27.38 8.52
C VAL A 581 -25.38 -25.92 8.92
N LYS A 582 -25.69 -25.52 10.16
CA LYS A 582 -25.43 -24.15 10.66
C LYS A 582 -23.93 -23.83 10.75
N LEU A 583 -23.09 -24.81 11.06
CA LEU A 583 -21.63 -24.66 11.05
C LEU A 583 -21.07 -24.59 9.61
N ILE A 584 -21.59 -25.38 8.68
CA ILE A 584 -21.22 -25.31 7.25
C ILE A 584 -21.65 -23.97 6.65
N GLU A 585 -22.86 -23.47 6.96
CA GLU A 585 -23.28 -22.15 6.49
C GLU A 585 -22.40 -21.03 7.06
N GLN A 586 -22.00 -21.10 8.34
CA GLN A 586 -21.13 -20.07 8.92
C GLN A 586 -19.68 -20.16 8.43
N PHE A 587 -19.13 -21.38 8.27
CA PHE A 587 -17.71 -21.63 8.01
C PHE A 587 -17.48 -22.70 6.90
N PRO A 588 -17.95 -22.48 5.67
CA PRO A 588 -17.99 -23.53 4.65
C PRO A 588 -16.59 -24.03 4.24
N GLU A 589 -15.59 -23.15 4.21
CA GLU A 589 -14.19 -23.49 3.89
C GLU A 589 -13.61 -24.56 4.84
N SER A 590 -14.03 -24.60 6.12
CA SER A 590 -13.59 -25.63 7.09
C SER A 590 -14.16 -27.02 6.80
N PHE A 591 -15.34 -27.10 6.18
CA PHE A 591 -15.97 -28.35 5.77
C PHE A 591 -15.37 -28.85 4.45
N PHE A 592 -15.31 -27.99 3.43
CA PHE A 592 -14.81 -28.32 2.09
C PHE A 592 -13.29 -28.35 1.93
N THR A 593 -12.50 -28.15 2.99
CA THR A 593 -11.04 -28.41 2.94
C THR A 593 -10.77 -29.93 2.96
N VAL A 594 -10.68 -30.54 1.78
CA VAL A 594 -10.52 -32.00 1.60
C VAL A 594 -9.11 -32.51 1.93
N LYS A 595 -8.11 -31.64 2.11
CA LYS A 595 -6.70 -32.01 2.33
C LYS A 595 -6.46 -32.67 3.70
N ASP A 596 -5.42 -33.50 3.76
CA ASP A 596 -4.88 -34.12 4.97
C ASP A 596 -5.92 -34.90 5.82
N GLN A 597 -6.88 -35.59 5.17
CA GLN A 597 -8.02 -36.24 5.84
C GLN A 597 -7.62 -37.18 6.99
N GLU A 598 -6.55 -37.95 6.81
CA GLU A 598 -6.04 -38.87 7.82
C GLU A 598 -5.54 -38.12 9.07
N ASN A 599 -4.74 -37.06 8.89
CA ASN A 599 -4.34 -36.17 9.98
C ASN A 599 -5.56 -35.53 10.65
N ARG A 600 -6.57 -35.10 9.87
CA ARG A 600 -7.80 -34.52 10.44
C ARG A 600 -8.53 -35.54 11.34
N LYS A 601 -8.68 -36.79 10.88
CA LYS A 601 -9.32 -37.89 11.63
C LYS A 601 -8.55 -38.25 12.90
N LEU A 602 -7.24 -38.49 12.78
CA LEU A 602 -6.36 -38.83 13.90
C LEU A 602 -6.31 -37.70 14.96
N ASN A 603 -6.32 -36.44 14.54
CA ASN A 603 -6.36 -35.30 15.47
C ASN A 603 -7.73 -35.17 16.18
N VAL A 604 -8.86 -35.41 15.51
CA VAL A 604 -10.17 -35.45 16.17
C VAL A 604 -10.23 -36.56 17.22
N GLN A 605 -9.81 -37.78 16.86
CA GLN A 605 -9.75 -38.92 17.78
C GLN A 605 -8.85 -38.61 18.99
N PHE A 606 -7.63 -38.13 18.75
CA PHE A 606 -6.69 -37.75 19.81
C PHE A 606 -7.25 -36.67 20.75
N PHE A 607 -7.97 -35.66 20.25
CA PHE A 607 -8.60 -34.66 21.11
C PHE A 607 -9.80 -35.22 21.90
N GLN A 608 -10.53 -36.19 21.36
CA GLN A 608 -11.58 -36.92 22.09
C GLN A 608 -10.97 -37.80 23.20
N GLU A 609 -9.89 -38.53 22.91
CA GLU A 609 -9.09 -39.31 23.89
C GLU A 609 -8.52 -38.42 25.01
N LEU A 610 -8.09 -37.20 24.69
CA LEU A 610 -7.62 -36.20 25.66
C LEU A 610 -8.76 -35.67 26.57
N GLY A 611 -10.02 -35.94 26.25
CA GLY A 611 -11.19 -35.48 27.00
C GLY A 611 -11.70 -34.09 26.63
N LEU A 612 -11.34 -33.54 25.45
CA LEU A 612 -11.95 -32.32 24.95
C LEU A 612 -13.40 -32.59 24.55
N LYS A 613 -14.32 -31.78 25.05
CA LYS A 613 -15.74 -31.88 24.68
C LYS A 613 -15.91 -31.62 23.18
N ASN A 614 -16.71 -32.44 22.50
CA ASN A 614 -17.03 -32.31 21.08
C ASN A 614 -17.36 -30.86 20.61
N VAL A 615 -18.13 -30.08 21.39
CA VAL A 615 -18.45 -28.65 21.11
C VAL A 615 -17.21 -27.74 21.06
N VAL A 616 -16.12 -28.11 21.75
CA VAL A 616 -14.83 -27.41 21.68
C VAL A 616 -14.06 -27.82 20.42
N ILE A 617 -14.14 -29.10 20.03
CA ILE A 617 -13.47 -29.66 18.85
C ILE A 617 -14.11 -29.13 17.55
N SER A 618 -15.45 -29.09 17.45
CA SER A 618 -16.14 -28.49 16.29
C SER A 618 -15.82 -27.00 16.13
N ARG A 619 -15.69 -26.28 17.24
CA ARG A 619 -15.20 -24.90 17.25
C ARG A 619 -13.71 -24.79 16.87
N PHE A 620 -12.84 -25.75 17.22
CA PHE A 620 -11.45 -25.73 16.71
C PHE A 620 -11.41 -25.99 15.20
N LEU A 621 -12.23 -26.91 14.68
CA LEU A 621 -12.33 -27.20 13.24
C LEU A 621 -12.80 -25.96 12.44
N THR A 622 -13.63 -25.09 13.02
CA THR A 622 -14.02 -23.82 12.40
C THR A 622 -13.03 -22.67 12.64
N THR A 623 -12.52 -22.45 13.85
CA THR A 623 -11.70 -21.26 14.17
C THR A 623 -10.19 -21.47 14.05
N ALA A 624 -9.70 -22.71 14.03
CA ALA A 624 -8.27 -23.04 13.97
C ALA A 624 -7.98 -24.33 13.16
N PRO A 625 -8.51 -24.47 11.92
CA PRO A 625 -8.44 -25.72 11.15
C PRO A 625 -7.00 -26.23 10.90
N SER A 626 -6.02 -25.33 10.81
CA SER A 626 -4.60 -25.67 10.58
C SER A 626 -4.01 -26.63 11.63
N ILE A 627 -4.55 -26.68 12.85
CA ILE A 627 -4.12 -27.61 13.89
C ILE A 627 -4.34 -29.07 13.45
N PHE A 628 -5.45 -29.35 12.77
CA PHE A 628 -5.84 -30.70 12.34
C PHE A 628 -5.09 -31.19 11.10
N HIS A 629 -4.41 -30.29 10.38
CA HIS A 629 -3.58 -30.62 9.21
C HIS A 629 -2.14 -30.98 9.62
N ASN A 630 -1.68 -30.60 10.82
CA ASN A 630 -0.42 -31.09 11.36
C ASN A 630 -0.49 -32.62 11.59
N PRO A 631 0.61 -33.37 11.38
CA PRO A 631 0.73 -34.74 11.85
C PRO A 631 0.40 -34.86 13.34
N VAL A 632 -0.43 -35.84 13.71
CA VAL A 632 -0.96 -35.98 15.08
C VAL A 632 0.15 -36.07 16.14
N GLU A 633 1.30 -36.67 15.81
CA GLU A 633 2.45 -36.77 16.72
C GLU A 633 3.05 -35.40 17.09
N LYS A 634 2.96 -34.38 16.23
CA LYS A 634 3.37 -33.01 16.56
C LYS A 634 2.45 -32.40 17.62
N ASN A 635 1.14 -32.57 17.48
CA ASN A 635 0.17 -32.09 18.47
C ASN A 635 0.31 -32.85 19.80
N LYS A 636 0.52 -34.18 19.75
CA LYS A 636 0.88 -35.01 20.91
C LYS A 636 2.17 -34.53 21.59
N GLN A 637 3.21 -34.20 20.83
CA GLN A 637 4.49 -33.72 21.38
C GLN A 637 4.34 -32.38 22.12
N VAL A 638 3.62 -31.41 21.54
CA VAL A 638 3.37 -30.12 22.21
C VAL A 638 2.53 -30.32 23.47
N ILE A 639 1.53 -31.21 23.45
CA ILE A 639 0.73 -31.56 24.63
C ILE A 639 1.58 -32.24 25.71
N ARG A 640 2.38 -33.27 25.39
CA ARG A 640 3.30 -33.91 26.35
C ARG A 640 4.19 -32.88 27.04
N ILE A 641 4.78 -31.96 26.29
CA ILE A 641 5.64 -30.90 26.85
C ILE A 641 4.85 -29.94 27.75
N LEU A 642 3.62 -29.55 27.39
CA LEU A 642 2.75 -28.77 28.27
C LEU A 642 2.38 -29.52 29.57
N GLN A 643 2.21 -30.84 29.50
CA GLN A 643 1.93 -31.69 30.66
C GLN A 643 3.16 -31.84 31.56
N GLU A 644 4.32 -32.21 31.00
CA GLU A 644 5.63 -32.27 31.66
C GLU A 644 5.95 -30.96 32.37
N SER A 645 5.92 -29.83 31.64
CA SER A 645 6.23 -28.51 32.20
C SER A 645 5.26 -28.09 33.31
N TYR A 646 3.99 -28.47 33.26
CA TYR A 646 3.03 -28.13 34.32
C TYR A 646 3.16 -29.04 35.57
N LEU A 647 3.55 -30.30 35.39
CA LEU A 647 3.85 -31.23 36.48
C LEU A 647 5.17 -30.90 37.18
N ASN A 648 6.20 -30.51 36.42
CA ASN A 648 7.51 -30.11 36.96
C ASN A 648 7.43 -28.88 37.87
N LEU A 649 6.39 -28.04 37.73
CA LEU A 649 6.07 -26.93 38.64
C LEU A 649 5.38 -27.39 39.95
N GLY A 650 5.38 -28.69 40.26
CA GLY A 650 4.85 -29.24 41.52
C GLY A 650 3.32 -29.36 41.59
N SER A 651 2.62 -29.36 40.45
CA SER A 651 1.16 -29.50 40.42
C SER A 651 0.69 -30.96 40.33
N SER A 652 -0.55 -31.23 40.77
CA SER A 652 -1.15 -32.56 40.66
C SER A 652 -1.64 -32.88 39.25
N GLU A 653 -1.67 -34.17 38.89
CA GLU A 653 -2.14 -34.63 37.58
C GLU A 653 -3.60 -34.23 37.29
N THR A 654 -4.46 -34.22 38.31
CA THR A 654 -5.85 -33.73 38.22
C THR A 654 -5.89 -32.24 37.87
N ASN A 655 -5.06 -31.42 38.52
CA ASN A 655 -4.99 -29.99 38.24
C ASN A 655 -4.41 -29.72 36.84
N MET A 656 -3.40 -30.50 36.43
CA MET A 656 -2.83 -30.46 35.07
C MET A 656 -3.90 -30.75 34.01
N LYS A 657 -4.69 -31.82 34.16
CA LYS A 657 -5.76 -32.19 33.21
C LYS A 657 -6.83 -31.10 33.11
N VAL A 658 -7.28 -30.54 34.24
CA VAL A 658 -8.25 -29.43 34.25
C VAL A 658 -7.67 -28.16 33.62
N TRP A 659 -6.40 -27.83 33.90
CA TRP A 659 -5.72 -26.68 33.28
C TRP A 659 -5.55 -26.85 31.78
N LEU A 660 -5.07 -28.00 31.30
CA LEU A 660 -4.84 -28.26 29.87
C LEU A 660 -6.13 -28.15 29.06
N LEU A 661 -7.21 -28.79 29.52
CA LEU A 661 -8.52 -28.72 28.87
C LEU A 661 -9.07 -27.28 28.86
N LYS A 662 -8.92 -26.54 29.97
CA LYS A 662 -9.30 -25.12 30.07
C LYS A 662 -8.48 -24.25 29.11
N LEU A 663 -7.16 -24.42 29.08
CA LEU A 663 -6.20 -23.71 28.23
C LEU A 663 -6.54 -23.89 26.75
N LEU A 664 -6.63 -25.14 26.28
CA LEU A 664 -6.98 -25.46 24.89
C LEU A 664 -8.37 -24.88 24.55
N SER A 665 -9.36 -25.00 25.44
CA SER A 665 -10.69 -24.42 25.24
C SER A 665 -10.72 -22.88 25.18
N GLN A 666 -9.66 -22.19 25.58
CA GLN A 666 -9.55 -20.73 25.51
C GLN A 666 -8.61 -20.25 24.40
N ASN A 667 -7.58 -21.03 24.05
CA ASN A 667 -6.60 -20.68 23.04
C ASN A 667 -5.98 -21.94 22.39
N PRO A 668 -6.60 -22.47 21.31
CA PRO A 668 -6.09 -23.67 20.62
C PRO A 668 -4.76 -23.42 19.89
N PHE A 669 -4.46 -22.17 19.51
CA PHE A 669 -3.28 -21.82 18.72
C PHE A 669 -1.94 -22.08 19.45
N ILE A 670 -1.96 -22.35 20.76
CA ILE A 670 -0.76 -22.81 21.49
C ILE A 670 -0.15 -24.08 20.88
N LEU A 671 -0.95 -24.93 20.24
CA LEU A 671 -0.50 -26.14 19.53
C LEU A 671 0.32 -25.86 18.25
N LEU A 672 0.39 -24.60 17.81
CA LEU A 672 1.21 -24.18 16.66
C LEU A 672 2.59 -23.63 17.06
N ASN A 673 2.85 -23.44 18.36
CA ASN A 673 4.13 -22.94 18.87
C ASN A 673 5.23 -24.01 18.79
N SER A 674 6.50 -23.59 18.86
CA SER A 674 7.61 -24.54 19.04
C SER A 674 7.65 -25.08 20.47
N SER A 675 8.08 -26.34 20.59
CA SER A 675 8.35 -27.02 21.86
C SER A 675 9.37 -26.27 22.72
N ALA A 676 10.38 -25.66 22.09
CA ALA A 676 11.43 -24.88 22.75
C ALA A 676 10.88 -23.59 23.40
N ALA A 677 10.07 -22.81 22.67
CA ALA A 677 9.55 -21.53 23.17
C ALA A 677 8.70 -21.67 24.46
N ILE A 678 8.05 -22.83 24.66
CA ILE A 678 7.30 -23.12 25.90
C ILE A 678 8.25 -23.29 27.08
N LYS A 679 9.38 -23.99 26.90
CA LYS A 679 10.38 -24.23 27.96
C LYS A 679 11.18 -22.96 28.26
N GLU A 680 11.74 -22.31 27.23
CA GLU A 680 12.47 -21.03 27.32
C GLU A 680 11.68 -19.95 28.08
N THR A 681 10.35 -19.88 27.86
CA THR A 681 9.48 -18.90 28.52
C THR A 681 9.26 -19.19 30.00
N LEU A 682 9.24 -20.46 30.41
CA LEU A 682 9.07 -20.86 31.81
C LEU A 682 10.38 -20.72 32.59
N GLU A 683 11.48 -21.18 31.99
CA GLU A 683 12.85 -21.02 32.50
C GLU A 683 13.15 -19.53 32.75
N PHE A 684 12.84 -18.65 31.79
CA PHE A 684 12.96 -17.21 31.97
C PHE A 684 12.08 -16.63 33.09
N LEU A 685 10.85 -17.13 33.32
CA LEU A 685 10.06 -16.69 34.47
C LEU A 685 10.68 -17.10 35.82
N GLN A 686 11.31 -18.27 35.87
CA GLN A 686 12.09 -18.69 37.04
C GLN A 686 13.34 -17.81 37.22
N GLU A 687 14.06 -17.46 36.14
CA GLU A 687 15.17 -16.48 36.16
C GLU A 687 14.73 -15.09 36.64
N GLN A 688 13.51 -14.64 36.30
CA GLN A 688 12.92 -13.40 36.82
C GLN A 688 12.40 -13.52 38.26
N GLY A 689 12.68 -14.63 38.96
CA GLY A 689 12.39 -14.82 40.37
C GLY A 689 10.92 -15.12 40.71
N PHE A 690 10.12 -15.62 39.76
CA PHE A 690 8.80 -16.17 40.06
C PHE A 690 8.95 -17.60 40.60
N THR A 691 8.26 -17.92 41.69
CA THR A 691 8.20 -19.30 42.21
C THR A 691 7.22 -20.14 41.39
N ASP A 692 7.37 -21.46 41.45
CA ASP A 692 6.56 -22.37 40.63
C ASP A 692 5.05 -22.23 40.90
N SER A 693 4.66 -21.96 42.15
CA SER A 693 3.27 -21.64 42.55
C SER A 693 2.74 -20.37 41.87
N GLU A 694 3.57 -19.33 41.77
CA GLU A 694 3.23 -18.07 41.11
C GLU A 694 3.18 -18.23 39.59
N ILE A 695 4.04 -19.08 39.01
CA ILE A 695 4.00 -19.46 37.59
C ILE A 695 2.72 -20.25 37.29
N LEU A 696 2.33 -21.22 38.13
CA LEU A 696 1.05 -21.93 38.02
C LEU A 696 -0.15 -20.97 38.09
N GLN A 697 -0.12 -19.98 39.00
CA GLN A 697 -1.14 -18.92 39.05
C GLN A 697 -1.20 -18.15 37.73
N LEU A 698 -0.06 -17.69 37.21
CA LEU A 698 0.02 -16.96 35.93
C LEU A 698 -0.47 -17.80 34.76
N LEU A 699 -0.06 -19.06 34.65
CA LEU A 699 -0.52 -20.01 33.61
C LEU A 699 -2.04 -20.25 33.65
N SER A 700 -2.67 -20.11 34.81
CA SER A 700 -4.13 -20.23 34.95
C SER A 700 -4.91 -18.98 34.48
N GLN A 701 -4.24 -17.82 34.43
CA GLN A 701 -4.79 -16.50 34.10
C GLN A 701 -4.47 -16.05 32.65
N LEU A 702 -3.29 -16.38 32.14
CA LEU A 702 -2.71 -15.89 30.88
C LEU A 702 -3.32 -16.47 29.60
N LYS A 703 -4.18 -17.49 29.68
CA LYS A 703 -4.90 -18.11 28.54
C LYS A 703 -4.00 -18.48 27.35
N GLY A 704 -2.74 -18.86 27.62
CA GLY A 704 -1.75 -19.22 26.60
C GLY A 704 -1.17 -18.07 25.78
N PHE A 705 -1.57 -16.81 25.99
CA PHE A 705 -1.03 -15.66 25.23
C PHE A 705 0.47 -15.43 25.45
N LEU A 706 0.99 -15.80 26.63
CA LEU A 706 2.41 -15.69 26.98
C LEU A 706 3.32 -16.40 25.95
N PHE A 707 2.95 -17.62 25.56
CA PHE A 707 3.74 -18.46 24.66
C PHE A 707 3.65 -18.06 23.18
N GLN A 708 2.79 -17.09 22.82
CA GLN A 708 2.65 -16.58 21.45
C GLN A 708 3.63 -15.44 21.13
N LEU A 709 4.49 -15.09 22.09
CA LEU A 709 5.41 -13.95 22.02
C LEU A 709 6.83 -14.44 22.24
N GLY A 710 7.75 -14.05 21.36
CA GLY A 710 9.16 -14.35 21.54
C GLY A 710 9.73 -13.68 22.80
N LEU A 711 10.65 -14.37 23.48
CA LEU A 711 11.22 -14.00 24.78
C LEU A 711 11.61 -12.52 24.91
N ARG A 712 12.25 -11.98 23.86
CA ARG A 712 12.67 -10.58 23.76
C ARG A 712 11.52 -9.58 23.88
N SER A 713 10.30 -9.93 23.46
CA SER A 713 9.11 -9.09 23.64
C SER A 713 8.65 -9.05 25.10
N ILE A 714 8.75 -10.17 25.81
CA ILE A 714 8.41 -10.26 27.24
C ILE A 714 9.45 -9.46 28.04
N GLN A 715 10.74 -9.67 27.79
CA GLN A 715 11.85 -8.89 28.35
C GLN A 715 11.69 -7.37 28.14
N ASN A 716 11.36 -6.94 26.91
CA ASN A 716 11.08 -5.52 26.62
C ASN A 716 9.88 -4.98 27.42
N SER A 717 8.83 -5.77 27.61
CA SER A 717 7.58 -5.34 28.27
C SER A 717 7.73 -5.29 29.80
N ILE A 718 8.50 -6.22 30.38
CA ILE A 718 8.98 -6.17 31.77
C ILE A 718 9.84 -4.92 31.98
N SER A 719 10.84 -4.69 31.12
CA SER A 719 11.78 -3.56 31.23
C SER A 719 11.05 -2.21 31.11
N PHE A 720 10.11 -2.09 30.18
CA PHE A 720 9.26 -0.92 30.04
C PHE A 720 8.38 -0.71 31.28
N SER A 721 7.73 -1.76 31.79
CA SER A 721 6.87 -1.68 32.97
C SER A 721 7.65 -1.26 34.22
N LYS A 722 8.85 -1.81 34.45
CA LYS A 722 9.75 -1.41 35.55
C LYS A 722 10.04 0.09 35.55
N ASN A 723 10.38 0.61 34.36
CA ASN A 723 10.69 2.03 34.15
C ASN A 723 9.45 2.93 34.27
N ALA A 724 8.31 2.50 33.72
CA ALA A 724 7.06 3.26 33.72
C ALA A 724 6.43 3.39 35.11
N PHE A 725 6.48 2.31 35.91
CA PHE A 725 5.94 2.29 37.28
C PHE A 725 6.95 2.73 38.35
N LYS A 726 8.23 2.91 37.99
CA LYS A 726 9.35 3.24 38.89
C LYS A 726 9.35 2.33 40.13
N CYS A 727 9.53 1.04 39.89
CA CYS A 727 9.31 0.01 40.89
C CYS A 727 10.44 -1.02 40.92
N THR A 728 10.61 -1.69 42.06
CA THR A 728 11.57 -2.80 42.21
C THR A 728 11.11 -4.03 41.43
N ASP A 729 11.97 -5.03 41.29
CA ASP A 729 11.58 -6.32 40.70
C ASP A 729 10.53 -7.04 41.54
N HIS A 730 10.58 -6.89 42.87
CA HIS A 730 9.55 -7.40 43.78
C HIS A 730 8.19 -6.69 43.57
N ASP A 731 8.19 -5.35 43.47
CA ASP A 731 6.97 -4.60 43.12
C ASP A 731 6.41 -5.04 41.76
N LEU A 732 7.28 -5.18 40.75
CA LEU A 732 6.89 -5.52 39.39
C LEU A 732 6.28 -6.91 39.32
N LYS A 733 6.86 -7.88 40.03
CA LYS A 733 6.33 -9.22 40.23
C LYS A 733 4.92 -9.18 40.83
N GLN A 734 4.70 -8.37 41.87
CA GLN A 734 3.38 -8.17 42.49
C GLN A 734 2.37 -7.45 41.55
N LEU A 735 2.83 -6.55 40.68
CA LEU A 735 1.99 -5.93 39.65
C LEU A 735 1.61 -6.92 38.54
N VAL A 736 2.55 -7.78 38.11
CA VAL A 736 2.34 -8.84 37.12
C VAL A 736 1.33 -9.88 37.61
N LEU A 737 1.42 -10.31 38.88
CA LEU A 737 0.46 -11.24 39.49
C LEU A 737 -0.96 -10.67 39.63
N LYS A 738 -1.11 -9.34 39.65
CA LYS A 738 -2.39 -8.62 39.64
C LYS A 738 -2.88 -8.26 38.23
N CYS A 739 -1.99 -8.19 37.24
CA CYS A 739 -2.29 -7.83 35.87
C CYS A 739 -1.31 -8.51 34.89
N PRO A 740 -1.55 -9.78 34.54
CA PRO A 740 -0.64 -10.55 33.67
C PRO A 740 -0.49 -9.96 32.25
N ALA A 741 -1.38 -9.06 31.85
CA ALA A 741 -1.27 -8.26 30.63
C ALA A 741 0.03 -7.46 30.48
N LEU A 742 0.73 -7.17 31.59
CA LEU A 742 2.07 -6.57 31.57
C LEU A 742 3.14 -7.47 30.93
N LEU A 743 2.92 -8.79 30.85
CA LEU A 743 3.82 -9.73 30.18
C LEU A 743 3.51 -9.91 28.68
N TYR A 744 2.23 -9.79 28.27
CA TYR A 744 1.79 -10.17 26.92
C TYR A 744 1.28 -9.03 26.02
N TYR A 745 1.13 -7.80 26.51
CA TYR A 745 1.01 -6.64 25.64
C TYR A 745 2.38 -6.09 25.26
N SER A 746 2.55 -5.76 23.98
CA SER A 746 3.79 -5.15 23.50
C SER A 746 3.95 -3.72 24.04
N VAL A 747 5.20 -3.26 24.16
CA VAL A 747 5.56 -1.93 24.68
C VAL A 747 4.70 -0.78 24.09
N PRO A 748 4.44 -0.67 22.78
CA PRO A 748 3.59 0.39 22.24
C PRO A 748 2.13 0.35 22.74
N ILE A 749 1.59 -0.84 23.01
CA ILE A 749 0.23 -1.02 23.54
C ILE A 749 0.18 -0.66 25.03
N LEU A 750 1.20 -1.05 25.80
CA LEU A 750 1.33 -0.64 27.21
C LEU A 750 1.52 0.88 27.33
N GLU A 751 2.34 1.48 26.46
CA GLU A 751 2.54 2.93 26.37
C GLU A 751 1.24 3.66 25.98
N GLU A 752 0.53 3.22 24.94
CA GLU A 752 -0.77 3.81 24.55
C GLU A 752 -1.77 3.80 25.72
N ARG A 753 -1.86 2.69 26.46
CA ARG A 753 -2.81 2.54 27.57
C ARG A 753 -2.43 3.40 28.77
N ILE A 754 -1.15 3.41 29.18
CA ILE A 754 -0.67 4.27 30.27
C ILE A 754 -0.85 5.75 29.89
N GLN A 755 -0.43 6.16 28.68
CA GLN A 755 -0.60 7.54 28.21
C GLN A 755 -2.08 7.92 28.05
N GLY A 756 -2.96 6.98 27.70
CA GLY A 756 -4.41 7.18 27.69
C GLY A 756 -4.98 7.48 29.08
N LEU A 757 -4.57 6.70 30.09
CA LEU A 757 -4.98 6.90 31.49
C LEU A 757 -4.45 8.24 32.05
N LEU A 758 -3.18 8.56 31.80
CA LEU A 758 -2.56 9.83 32.21
C LEU A 758 -3.30 11.05 31.62
N LYS A 759 -3.74 10.98 30.36
CA LYS A 759 -4.50 12.06 29.70
C LYS A 759 -5.89 12.29 30.31
N GLU A 760 -6.54 11.25 30.80
CA GLU A 760 -7.79 11.39 31.57
C GLU A 760 -7.53 11.88 33.02
N GLY A 761 -6.28 12.11 33.41
CA GLY A 761 -5.87 12.64 34.70
C GLY A 761 -5.81 11.61 35.83
N ILE A 762 -5.60 10.33 35.49
CA ILE A 762 -5.34 9.25 36.45
C ILE A 762 -3.82 9.19 36.70
N SER A 763 -3.40 9.09 37.97
CA SER A 763 -1.99 9.03 38.34
C SER A 763 -1.37 7.62 38.20
N ILE A 764 -0.05 7.55 38.05
CA ILE A 764 0.71 6.28 38.08
C ILE A 764 0.48 5.51 39.39
N ALA A 765 0.26 6.19 40.52
CA ALA A 765 -0.05 5.56 41.80
C ALA A 765 -1.38 4.79 41.76
N GLN A 766 -2.46 5.44 41.29
CA GLN A 766 -3.77 4.79 41.11
C GLN A 766 -3.72 3.60 40.13
N ILE A 767 -2.85 3.65 39.12
CA ILE A 767 -2.62 2.51 38.21
C ILE A 767 -1.85 1.38 38.92
N ARG A 768 -0.86 1.68 39.77
CA ARG A 768 -0.16 0.66 40.59
C ARG A 768 -1.09 -0.01 41.61
N GLU A 769 -2.04 0.72 42.18
CA GLU A 769 -3.09 0.15 43.05
C GLU A 769 -4.03 -0.80 42.28
N THR A 770 -4.47 -0.38 41.09
CA THR A 770 -5.49 -1.07 40.29
C THR A 770 -5.00 -1.41 38.88
N PRO A 771 -3.97 -2.27 38.72
CA PRO A 771 -3.29 -2.45 37.43
C PRO A 771 -4.17 -3.13 36.36
N MET A 772 -5.20 -3.89 36.77
CA MET A 772 -6.20 -4.49 35.86
C MET A 772 -6.89 -3.49 34.92
N VAL A 773 -6.89 -2.18 35.24
CA VAL A 773 -7.43 -1.15 34.33
C VAL A 773 -6.70 -1.14 32.98
N LEU A 774 -5.45 -1.63 32.94
CA LEU A 774 -4.63 -1.78 31.74
C LEU A 774 -5.10 -2.91 30.81
N GLU A 775 -6.01 -3.79 31.23
CA GLU A 775 -6.65 -4.75 30.31
C GLU A 775 -7.68 -4.06 29.39
N LEU A 776 -8.16 -2.87 29.76
CA LEU A 776 -9.10 -2.08 28.97
C LEU A 776 -8.38 -1.19 27.94
N THR A 777 -9.07 -0.86 26.85
CA THR A 777 -8.55 0.11 25.86
C THR A 777 -8.86 1.56 26.29
N PRO A 778 -8.09 2.57 25.84
CA PRO A 778 -8.32 3.97 26.21
C PRO A 778 -9.75 4.46 25.90
N GLN A 779 -10.36 3.98 24.81
CA GLN A 779 -11.71 4.35 24.40
C GLN A 779 -12.78 3.79 25.34
N ILE A 780 -12.58 2.56 25.87
CA ILE A 780 -13.46 1.96 26.88
C ILE A 780 -13.35 2.74 28.19
N VAL A 781 -12.13 3.07 28.61
CA VAL A 781 -11.89 3.87 29.83
C VAL A 781 -12.52 5.25 29.71
N GLN A 782 -12.32 5.96 28.59
CA GLN A 782 -12.97 7.25 28.31
C GLN A 782 -14.51 7.16 28.36
N TYR A 783 -15.11 6.12 27.79
CA TYR A 783 -16.56 5.89 27.88
C TYR A 783 -17.00 5.71 29.34
N ARG A 784 -16.30 4.86 30.11
CA ARG A 784 -16.62 4.57 31.52
C ARG A 784 -16.47 5.82 32.40
N ILE A 785 -15.39 6.60 32.23
CA ILE A 785 -15.14 7.86 32.93
C ILE A 785 -16.23 8.89 32.60
N ARG A 786 -16.58 9.10 31.32
CA ARG A 786 -17.66 10.03 30.94
C ARG A 786 -19.00 9.64 31.57
N LYS A 787 -19.32 8.35 31.65
CA LYS A 787 -20.52 7.84 32.31
C LYS A 787 -20.50 8.11 33.82
N LEU A 788 -19.40 7.82 34.51
CA LEU A 788 -19.26 8.08 35.96
C LEU A 788 -19.29 9.59 36.29
N ASN A 789 -18.66 10.43 35.46
CA ASN A 789 -18.67 11.88 35.60
C ASN A 789 -20.09 12.47 35.50
N SER A 790 -21.02 11.91 34.71
CA SER A 790 -22.41 12.41 34.66
C SER A 790 -23.23 12.08 35.92
N LEU A 791 -22.79 11.11 36.73
CA LEU A 791 -23.29 10.91 38.11
C LEU A 791 -22.54 11.75 39.15
N GLY A 792 -21.60 12.60 38.72
CA GLY A 792 -20.75 13.43 39.58
C GLY A 792 -19.61 12.67 40.27
N TYR A 793 -19.31 11.42 39.87
CA TYR A 793 -18.22 10.64 40.43
C TYR A 793 -16.89 10.98 39.73
N ARG A 794 -16.06 11.80 40.37
CA ARG A 794 -14.77 12.25 39.82
C ARG A 794 -13.71 11.16 39.97
N VAL A 795 -13.50 10.38 38.91
CA VAL A 795 -12.57 9.23 38.90
C VAL A 795 -11.12 9.62 39.25
N LYS A 796 -10.73 10.88 39.02
CA LYS A 796 -9.41 11.42 39.42
C LYS A 796 -9.17 11.35 40.92
N ASP A 797 -10.23 11.48 41.71
CA ASP A 797 -10.18 11.69 43.16
C ASP A 797 -10.52 10.41 43.95
N GLY A 798 -10.41 9.22 43.33
CA GLY A 798 -10.78 7.94 43.94
C GLY A 798 -10.16 6.71 43.28
N HIS A 799 -10.57 5.51 43.71
CA HIS A 799 -10.06 4.24 43.21
C HIS A 799 -10.65 3.83 41.85
N LEU A 800 -9.79 3.27 40.99
CA LEU A 800 -10.13 2.85 39.63
C LEU A 800 -10.92 1.53 39.56
N ALA A 801 -11.18 0.86 40.69
CA ALA A 801 -11.94 -0.40 40.72
C ALA A 801 -13.33 -0.28 40.07
N SER A 802 -13.94 0.92 40.13
CA SER A 802 -15.18 1.28 39.44
C SER A 802 -15.11 1.24 37.92
N LEU A 803 -13.90 1.27 37.32
CA LEU A 803 -13.68 1.17 35.89
C LEU A 803 -13.49 -0.27 35.39
N ASN A 804 -13.27 -1.27 36.25
CA ASN A 804 -12.87 -2.63 35.87
C ASN A 804 -14.06 -3.53 35.46
N GLY A 805 -13.76 -4.77 35.05
CA GLY A 805 -14.76 -5.80 34.75
C GLY A 805 -15.38 -5.72 33.36
N THR A 806 -16.23 -6.70 33.01
CA THR A 806 -16.91 -6.77 31.71
C THR A 806 -17.87 -5.59 31.52
N LYS A 807 -18.34 -5.38 30.27
CA LYS A 807 -19.36 -4.35 29.99
C LYS A 807 -20.62 -4.55 30.87
N LYS A 808 -21.05 -5.80 31.04
CA LYS A 808 -22.25 -6.15 31.82
C LYS A 808 -22.08 -5.86 33.32
N GLU A 809 -20.93 -6.20 33.90
CA GLU A 809 -20.59 -5.83 35.29
C GLU A 809 -20.55 -4.32 35.50
N PHE A 810 -19.86 -3.60 34.60
CA PHE A 810 -19.78 -2.13 34.67
C PHE A 810 -21.18 -1.49 34.57
N GLU A 811 -22.03 -1.93 33.65
CA GLU A 811 -23.37 -1.37 33.48
C GLU A 811 -24.31 -1.72 34.65
N ALA A 812 -24.20 -2.92 35.23
CA ALA A 812 -24.93 -3.29 36.44
C ALA A 812 -24.49 -2.47 37.67
N ASN A 813 -23.18 -2.26 37.85
CA ASN A 813 -22.66 -1.45 38.95
C ASN A 813 -22.96 0.04 38.76
N PHE A 814 -22.91 0.55 37.52
CA PHE A 814 -23.36 1.89 37.17
C PHE A 814 -24.84 2.11 37.55
N GLY A 815 -25.71 1.17 37.22
CA GLY A 815 -27.13 1.21 37.61
C GLY A 815 -27.33 1.25 39.13
N LYS A 816 -26.55 0.48 39.91
CA LYS A 816 -26.59 0.53 41.38
C LYS A 816 -26.15 1.89 41.94
N ILE A 817 -25.14 2.53 41.35
CA ILE A 817 -24.67 3.87 41.75
C ILE A 817 -25.73 4.92 41.43
N GLN A 818 -26.34 4.86 40.23
CA GLN A 818 -27.44 5.74 39.84
C GLN A 818 -28.65 5.59 40.78
N ALA A 819 -29.05 4.35 41.11
CA ALA A 819 -30.17 4.07 42.02
C ALA A 819 -29.91 4.55 43.46
N LYS A 820 -28.66 4.54 43.94
CA LYS A 820 -28.32 5.14 45.26
C LYS A 820 -28.52 6.66 45.28
N LYS A 821 -28.27 7.36 44.17
CA LYS A 821 -28.36 8.83 44.11
C LYS A 821 -29.79 9.36 43.93
N GLY A 822 -30.73 8.49 43.56
CA GLY A 822 -32.17 8.80 43.45
C GLY A 822 -32.99 8.55 44.73
N ARG A 823 -32.36 8.16 45.84
CA ARG A 823 -33.05 8.05 47.15
C ARG A 823 -33.13 9.44 47.80
N PRO A 824 -34.30 9.85 48.34
CA PRO A 824 -34.39 11.09 49.10
C PRO A 824 -33.53 11.00 50.38
N LEU A 825 -33.10 12.16 50.88
CA LEU A 825 -32.32 12.29 52.12
C LEU A 825 -33.14 12.03 53.40
N PHE A 826 -34.43 11.73 53.27
CA PHE A 826 -35.34 11.41 54.37
C PHE A 826 -35.64 9.90 54.37
N ASN A 827 -35.45 9.26 55.53
CA ASN A 827 -36.00 7.94 55.83
C ASN A 827 -37.32 8.12 56.61
N PRO A 828 -38.50 7.76 56.06
CA PRO A 828 -39.76 7.86 56.80
C PRO A 828 -39.90 6.84 57.95
N VAL A 829 -38.95 5.92 58.10
CA VAL A 829 -38.99 4.81 59.07
C VAL A 829 -37.84 4.94 60.07
N ALA A 830 -37.79 6.08 60.76
CA ALA A 830 -37.05 6.26 62.00
C ALA A 830 -38.05 6.78 63.05
N PRO A 831 -38.18 6.14 64.24
CA PRO A 831 -39.04 6.65 65.29
C PRO A 831 -38.60 8.05 65.73
N LEU A 832 -39.53 9.00 65.78
CA LEU A 832 -39.35 10.22 66.52
C LEU A 832 -39.41 9.86 68.01
N HIS A 833 -38.25 9.76 68.66
CA HIS A 833 -38.21 9.93 70.11
C HIS A 833 -38.44 11.41 70.41
N VAL A 834 -39.49 11.66 71.19
CA VAL A 834 -39.95 12.96 71.67
C VAL A 834 -40.14 12.79 73.18
N ASP A 835 -39.84 13.85 73.92
CA ASP A 835 -39.85 13.94 75.39
C ASP A 835 -38.75 13.09 76.09
N GLU A 836 -38.05 13.56 77.13
CA GLU A 836 -38.08 14.87 77.84
C GLU A 836 -36.73 15.60 77.78
#